data_AF-A0A9D7GMU3-F1
#
_entry.id   AF-A0A9D7GMU3-F1
#
_cell.length_a   1.000
_cell.length_b   1.000
_cell.length_c   1.000
_cell.angle_alpha   90.00
_cell.angle_beta   90.00
_cell.angle_gamma   90.00
#
_symmetry.space_group_name_H-M   'P 1'
#
loop_
_entity.id
_entity.type
_entity.pdbx_description
1 polymer ?
#
loop_
_entity_poly.entity_id
_entity_poly.type
_entity_poly.pdbx_seq_one_letter_code
_entity_poly.pdbx_strand_id
1 'polypeptide(L)'
;MKQLFQRAALLALALCAPFAVQAQVNLTGGTYSQDFNTLANSGTNSSLPAGWALSESGANANTTYTAGTGSGNAGDSYSFGAAANAERALGGLLSGSLTPTFGACFTNGTGSALSSFDVAYTGEQWRLGTAARTDRIDFQYSLNATSLTTGTWVDADALDFTTPNTATTGAKDGNAAGNRTAISATVGSISIASGATFCVRWNDLNASGADDGLAVDDFSITVAGVPLPNLSINDVSQVEGNSGTTDFVFTIALSAAAAADVTVAYATSSDSATSGVDFTATSGTATITAGNTSTTIAVPVTGDGDLEINETFLVTLSNPSANATISDASGTGTIGNDDIVITAISTIQGNGELSSLDGQLVMTEGVVTAKRGNGFFLQSFASEGDAANDGDPATSEGIFVFTSAAPAMVVVGDHARVTGTVDEFFGSAETPTTEIVSPSVAVLATGIALPAPVELTAAMAGPGSLPDALEPFEGMLVSVANGVVTAQTNGFINESSATSGDSNTAFEFVITDVPRPLREEGISIFDPFPVPPAKQATIPYFDANQERIKAFPLLGTRLVADAGAPVSGLVGPLTYFGDSWELLYDVANPPVIGQPTASAVSDPGANDITVAGFNLLRFFDTVNDPAIGEPVLTPAAFANRLAKTGAAICDWVKAPDILGVVEVENLGTLTELANYINGNCASAPAYAPYLLEGNDVGGIDVGFLVSTRTVRAGVPRVQVASVAQHGKDTEYGTNPLGCTPGAAGCTSSLLNDRPSLVLRGAVNFADGRTYPLTVITNHLRSLGGNDDPVDGRVRYKRAEQAMELANLVNSLQTANPNEKIVLVGDFNAFPFNDGYVDSMGIITGNAAPEDEVIEYRASPVATPLVLGDELIADPQQRYSYVFEGNAQTLDHAVVNEALVNDPAVSGLVVEHARINADFREGRYGDFSLPYTAGNPPLRVSDHDPVRLSIGVVRPLSADLVLTWATTSMSSRGAFTTLTVHNTGSNYIAGTQVRIDLEIPAQSLAAVGPPSGWSCQRLGDASFLCTATKTLAPGSRDVFSVTVRPRVRFAATDRIRFEAQATVVSDPISGDNSAVLVLP
;
A
#
# COMPACT_ATOMS: atom_id res chain seq x y z
N MET A 1 13.24 77.33 80.25
CA MET A 1 12.18 78.35 80.06
C MET A 1 11.19 78.02 78.94
N LYS A 2 11.04 76.73 78.57
CA LYS A 2 9.75 76.15 78.20
C LYS A 2 8.91 76.02 79.50
N GLN A 3 7.59 76.25 79.43
CA GLN A 3 6.56 76.11 80.49
C GLN A 3 6.17 77.35 81.34
N LEU A 4 6.02 78.56 80.76
CA LEU A 4 5.33 79.66 81.50
C LEU A 4 4.48 80.64 80.67
N PHE A 5 4.12 80.31 79.42
CA PHE A 5 3.21 81.14 78.59
C PHE A 5 1.99 80.38 78.05
N GLN A 6 1.55 79.36 78.80
CA GLN A 6 0.19 78.83 78.68
C GLN A 6 -0.56 79.16 79.97
N ARG A 7 -1.67 79.88 79.83
CA ARG A 7 -2.73 80.14 80.83
C ARG A 7 -2.56 81.37 81.73
N ALA A 8 -2.86 82.54 81.20
CA ALA A 8 -3.76 83.51 81.85
C ALA A 8 -4.18 84.61 80.87
N ALA A 9 -5.49 84.90 80.87
CA ALA A 9 -6.23 85.92 80.11
C ALA A 9 -6.47 85.60 78.62
N LEU A 10 -7.49 84.85 78.17
CA LEU A 10 -8.76 84.39 78.76
C LEU A 10 -9.51 85.41 79.64
N LEU A 11 -9.65 86.65 79.15
CA LEU A 11 -10.78 87.53 79.46
C LEU A 11 -10.93 88.67 78.43
N ALA A 12 -11.01 88.31 77.16
CA ALA A 12 -11.55 89.15 76.08
C ALA A 12 -12.33 88.24 75.12
N LEU A 13 -13.33 87.56 75.69
CA LEU A 13 -14.24 86.66 74.99
C LEU A 13 -15.62 87.33 75.01
N ALA A 14 -15.94 88.11 73.98
CA ALA A 14 -17.31 88.46 73.56
C ALA A 14 -17.26 89.43 72.37
N LEU A 15 -16.96 88.90 71.18
CA LEU A 15 -17.39 89.37 69.84
C LEU A 15 -16.62 88.57 68.77
N CYS A 16 -16.76 87.25 68.83
CA CYS A 16 -16.44 86.35 67.73
C CYS A 16 -17.77 85.74 67.29
N ALA A 17 -18.28 86.18 66.14
CA ALA A 17 -19.06 85.30 65.29
C ALA A 17 -18.16 85.04 64.07
N PRO A 18 -17.59 83.84 63.89
CA PRO A 18 -17.01 83.49 62.60
C PRO A 18 -18.13 83.62 61.57
N PHE A 19 -17.90 84.38 60.50
CA PHE A 19 -18.77 84.31 59.33
C PHE A 19 -18.81 82.84 58.91
N ALA A 20 -19.99 82.22 58.98
CA ALA A 20 -20.16 80.83 58.62
C ALA A 20 -19.83 80.68 57.13
N VAL A 21 -18.71 80.02 56.84
CA VAL A 21 -18.36 79.62 55.47
C VAL A 21 -19.25 78.44 55.10
N GLN A 22 -19.88 78.50 53.94
CA GLN A 22 -20.70 77.40 53.41
C GLN A 22 -19.83 76.15 53.20
N ALA A 23 -20.41 74.96 53.41
CA ALA A 23 -19.74 73.70 53.09
C ALA A 23 -19.28 73.69 51.63
N GLN A 24 -18.16 73.04 51.34
CA GLN A 24 -17.55 73.04 50.00
C GLN A 24 -17.32 71.63 49.50
N VAL A 25 -17.50 71.42 48.19
CA VAL A 25 -17.11 70.18 47.51
C VAL A 25 -15.71 70.34 46.94
N ASN A 26 -14.80 69.40 47.23
CA ASN A 26 -13.43 69.45 46.75
C ASN A 26 -13.33 68.82 45.34
N LEU A 27 -12.94 69.61 44.34
CA LEU A 27 -12.78 69.16 42.95
C LEU A 27 -11.33 68.69 42.71
N THR A 28 -11.09 67.38 42.56
CA THR A 28 -9.74 66.80 42.39
C THR A 28 -9.33 66.51 40.93
N GLY A 29 -10.22 66.80 39.97
CA GLY A 29 -10.07 66.45 38.56
C GLY A 29 -11.23 65.58 38.09
N GLY A 30 -11.75 65.81 36.87
CA GLY A 30 -12.95 65.14 36.36
C GLY A 30 -14.24 65.89 36.68
N THR A 31 -15.37 65.17 36.65
CA THR A 31 -16.72 65.72 36.78
C THR A 31 -17.30 65.46 38.17
N TYR A 32 -17.79 66.51 38.85
CA TYR A 32 -18.72 66.39 39.97
C TYR A 32 -20.14 66.54 39.44
N SER A 33 -21.07 65.68 39.88
CA SER A 33 -22.48 65.72 39.48
C SER A 33 -23.43 65.73 40.68
N GLN A 34 -24.58 66.38 40.52
CA GLN A 34 -25.70 66.40 41.46
C GLN A 34 -27.04 66.33 40.72
N ASP A 35 -27.78 65.26 40.96
CA ASP A 35 -29.12 64.95 40.39
C ASP A 35 -30.29 65.39 41.29
N PHE A 36 -29.99 66.04 42.43
CA PHE A 36 -30.94 66.43 43.49
C PHE A 36 -31.99 65.42 43.99
N ASN A 37 -31.95 64.16 43.58
CA ASN A 37 -32.92 63.11 43.92
C ASN A 37 -32.95 62.72 45.41
N THR A 38 -32.00 63.24 46.18
CA THR A 38 -31.96 63.14 47.65
C THR A 38 -32.77 64.21 48.37
N LEU A 39 -33.29 65.23 47.65
CA LEU A 39 -34.16 66.24 48.23
C LEU A 39 -35.49 65.64 48.69
N ALA A 40 -36.08 66.28 49.69
CA ALA A 40 -37.36 65.84 50.25
C ALA A 40 -38.47 65.92 49.19
N ASN A 41 -39.26 64.84 49.10
CA ASN A 41 -40.37 64.69 48.14
C ASN A 41 -41.76 65.02 48.73
N SER A 42 -41.80 65.44 50.00
CA SER A 42 -42.99 65.90 50.71
C SER A 42 -42.62 66.84 51.86
N GLY A 43 -43.55 67.71 52.26
CA GLY A 43 -43.35 68.65 53.36
C GLY A 43 -42.31 69.74 53.08
N THR A 44 -41.77 70.33 54.16
CA THR A 44 -40.75 71.39 54.15
C THR A 44 -39.48 70.86 54.82
N ASN A 45 -38.30 71.18 54.26
CA ASN A 45 -37.01 70.64 54.73
C ASN A 45 -35.87 71.67 54.53
N SER A 46 -34.75 71.49 55.22
CA SER A 46 -33.54 72.34 55.12
C SER A 46 -32.26 71.56 54.75
N SER A 47 -32.35 70.25 54.55
CA SER A 47 -31.21 69.40 54.19
C SER A 47 -30.94 69.46 52.70
N LEU A 48 -29.74 69.90 52.32
CA LEU A 48 -29.29 69.97 50.93
C LEU A 48 -28.07 69.06 50.72
N PRO A 49 -27.77 68.67 49.46
CA PRO A 49 -26.55 67.94 49.15
C PRO A 49 -25.28 68.69 49.60
N ALA A 50 -24.20 67.95 49.84
CA ALA A 50 -22.95 68.55 50.29
C ALA A 50 -22.49 69.65 49.32
N GLY A 51 -22.14 70.82 49.86
CA GLY A 51 -21.74 71.99 49.07
C GLY A 51 -22.88 72.92 48.65
N TRP A 52 -24.12 72.42 48.60
CA TRP A 52 -25.30 73.17 48.18
C TRP A 52 -25.92 73.96 49.33
N ALA A 53 -26.46 75.13 49.01
CA ALA A 53 -27.19 75.99 49.92
C ALA A 53 -28.37 76.68 49.20
N LEU A 54 -29.28 77.24 50.01
CA LEU A 54 -30.29 78.18 49.56
C LEU A 54 -30.26 79.42 50.44
N SER A 55 -30.72 80.53 49.89
CA SER A 55 -30.84 81.82 50.56
C SER A 55 -32.09 82.50 50.05
N GLU A 56 -32.88 83.06 50.97
CA GLU A 56 -34.10 83.77 50.66
C GLU A 56 -34.03 85.17 51.24
N SER A 57 -34.52 86.16 50.51
CA SER A 57 -34.67 87.53 51.00
C SER A 57 -36.10 88.02 50.80
N GLY A 58 -36.55 88.97 51.64
CA GLY A 58 -37.91 89.52 51.59
C GLY A 58 -38.90 88.87 52.57
N ALA A 59 -40.19 89.06 52.32
CA ALA A 59 -41.24 88.57 53.21
C ALA A 59 -41.38 87.03 53.15
N ASN A 60 -41.46 86.38 54.31
CA ASN A 60 -41.57 84.91 54.51
C ASN A 60 -40.29 84.09 54.24
N ALA A 61 -39.11 84.72 54.12
CA ALA A 61 -37.83 84.03 54.07
C ALA A 61 -37.64 83.13 55.31
N ASN A 62 -37.40 81.84 55.07
CA ASN A 62 -37.45 80.82 56.11
C ASN A 62 -36.26 79.86 56.08
N THR A 63 -35.36 79.96 55.07
CA THR A 63 -34.15 79.12 54.90
C THR A 63 -34.43 77.62 54.74
N THR A 64 -35.67 77.27 54.40
CA THR A 64 -36.12 75.93 54.06
C THR A 64 -36.59 75.90 52.61
N TYR A 65 -36.74 74.72 52.03
CA TYR A 65 -37.46 74.53 50.77
C TYR A 65 -38.68 73.64 51.00
N THR A 66 -39.70 73.84 50.17
CA THR A 66 -40.93 73.03 50.20
C THR A 66 -40.96 72.05 49.02
N ALA A 67 -41.42 70.81 49.23
CA ALA A 67 -41.66 69.88 48.13
C ALA A 67 -42.88 70.34 47.30
N GLY A 68 -42.69 70.58 46.00
CA GLY A 68 -43.70 71.21 45.14
C GLY A 68 -43.89 70.49 43.81
N THR A 69 -45.14 70.45 43.33
CA THR A 69 -45.47 69.98 41.96
C THR A 69 -45.68 71.12 40.97
N GLY A 70 -45.34 72.36 41.36
CA GLY A 70 -45.64 73.57 40.58
C GLY A 70 -47.10 74.05 40.64
N SER A 71 -47.96 73.34 41.37
CA SER A 71 -49.38 73.68 41.55
C SER A 71 -49.60 74.94 42.40
N GLY A 72 -48.74 75.20 43.38
CA GLY A 72 -48.76 76.41 44.22
C GLY A 72 -48.18 77.65 43.52
N ASN A 73 -48.51 78.84 44.01
CA ASN A 73 -48.01 80.14 43.54
C ASN A 73 -47.41 81.02 44.64
N ALA A 74 -47.16 80.43 45.81
CA ALA A 74 -46.48 81.10 46.91
C ALA A 74 -45.00 81.23 46.55
N GLY A 75 -44.39 82.36 46.93
CA GLY A 75 -42.94 82.48 46.81
C GLY A 75 -42.30 81.59 47.86
N ASP A 76 -41.36 80.75 47.43
CA ASP A 76 -40.55 79.88 48.29
C ASP A 76 -39.38 79.32 47.45
N SER A 77 -38.39 78.75 48.13
CA SER A 77 -37.49 77.76 47.51
C SER A 77 -38.20 76.40 47.44
N TYR A 78 -37.99 75.65 46.37
CA TYR A 78 -38.72 74.41 46.11
C TYR A 78 -37.81 73.23 45.77
N SER A 79 -38.19 72.07 46.29
CA SER A 79 -37.81 70.76 45.73
C SER A 79 -38.92 70.36 44.77
N PHE A 80 -38.73 70.67 43.50
CA PHE A 80 -39.74 70.42 42.47
C PHE A 80 -39.70 68.97 41.99
N GLY A 81 -40.87 68.41 41.71
CA GLY A 81 -40.99 67.04 41.20
C GLY A 81 -42.42 66.56 41.23
N ALA A 82 -42.75 65.53 40.44
CA ALA A 82 -44.07 64.89 40.53
C ALA A 82 -44.36 64.39 41.97
N ALA A 83 -45.63 64.31 42.34
CA ALA A 83 -46.02 63.97 43.72
C ALA A 83 -45.42 62.62 44.16
N ALA A 84 -44.71 62.61 45.31
CA ALA A 84 -44.03 61.43 45.87
C ALA A 84 -42.98 60.75 44.96
N ASN A 85 -42.56 61.37 43.86
CA ASN A 85 -41.46 60.88 43.03
C ASN A 85 -40.10 61.07 43.72
N ALA A 86 -39.15 60.16 43.48
CA ALA A 86 -37.75 60.32 43.90
C ALA A 86 -37.01 61.33 43.03
N GLU A 87 -37.46 61.53 41.77
CA GLU A 87 -36.88 62.53 40.87
C GLU A 87 -37.20 63.96 41.34
N ARG A 88 -36.17 64.77 41.58
CA ARG A 88 -36.30 66.12 42.15
C ARG A 88 -35.36 67.11 41.49
N ALA A 89 -35.86 68.32 41.25
CA ALA A 89 -35.06 69.47 40.83
C ALA A 89 -35.05 70.56 41.92
N LEU A 90 -33.93 71.26 42.10
CA LEU A 90 -33.81 72.37 43.06
C LEU A 90 -34.16 73.68 42.36
N GLY A 91 -35.16 74.40 42.86
CA GLY A 91 -35.63 75.62 42.22
C GLY A 91 -36.24 76.63 43.17
N GLY A 92 -36.84 77.66 42.58
CA GLY A 92 -37.52 78.72 43.30
C GLY A 92 -38.72 79.25 42.52
N LEU A 93 -39.57 79.98 43.23
CA LEU A 93 -40.58 80.83 42.63
C LEU A 93 -40.51 82.18 43.34
N LEU A 94 -40.22 83.24 42.60
CA LEU A 94 -40.24 84.60 43.13
C LEU A 94 -41.70 85.11 43.18
N SER A 95 -42.25 85.33 44.37
CA SER A 95 -43.61 85.88 44.49
C SER A 95 -43.75 86.80 45.69
N GLY A 96 -44.44 87.92 45.46
CA GLY A 96 -44.50 89.04 46.39
C GLY A 96 -43.16 89.77 46.47
N SER A 97 -42.46 89.64 47.61
CA SER A 97 -41.11 90.19 47.80
C SER A 97 -40.06 89.13 48.10
N LEU A 98 -40.46 87.84 48.09
CA LEU A 98 -39.53 86.75 48.37
C LEU A 98 -38.68 86.47 47.12
N THR A 99 -37.37 86.62 47.24
CA THR A 99 -36.40 86.26 46.19
C THR A 99 -35.60 85.02 46.62
N PRO A 100 -35.80 83.87 45.96
CA PRO A 100 -35.01 82.67 46.19
C PRO A 100 -33.69 82.69 45.41
N THR A 101 -32.62 82.24 46.07
CA THR A 101 -31.29 82.03 45.49
C THR A 101 -30.77 80.67 45.95
N PHE A 102 -30.28 79.84 45.04
CA PHE A 102 -29.72 78.53 45.38
C PHE A 102 -28.44 78.27 44.59
N GLY A 103 -27.55 77.44 45.11
CA GLY A 103 -26.24 77.24 44.50
C GLY A 103 -25.27 76.43 45.34
N ALA A 104 -24.03 76.29 44.88
CA ALA A 104 -23.01 75.49 45.53
C ALA A 104 -21.64 76.19 45.60
N CYS A 105 -20.85 75.83 46.62
CA CYS A 105 -19.46 76.26 46.75
C CYS A 105 -18.50 75.07 46.60
N PHE A 106 -17.36 75.31 45.96
CA PHE A 106 -16.35 74.32 45.58
C PHE A 106 -14.95 74.76 46.01
N THR A 107 -14.08 73.79 46.29
CA THR A 107 -12.63 74.00 46.49
C THR A 107 -11.87 73.43 45.29
N ASN A 108 -10.89 74.17 44.77
CA ASN A 108 -9.98 73.64 43.73
C ASN A 108 -8.95 72.67 44.35
N GLY A 109 -9.24 71.38 44.35
CA GLY A 109 -8.36 70.30 44.80
C GLY A 109 -7.51 69.66 43.71
N THR A 110 -7.46 70.20 42.49
CA THR A 110 -6.79 69.57 41.33
C THR A 110 -5.26 69.57 41.39
N GLY A 111 -4.67 70.15 42.44
CA GLY A 111 -3.23 70.34 42.58
C GLY A 111 -2.62 71.42 41.67
N SER A 112 -3.41 72.07 40.81
CA SER A 112 -2.98 73.16 39.92
C SER A 112 -4.02 74.30 39.88
N ALA A 113 -3.68 75.46 39.32
CA ALA A 113 -4.63 76.57 39.19
C ALA A 113 -5.62 76.29 38.05
N LEU A 114 -6.92 76.46 38.30
CA LEU A 114 -7.95 76.32 37.27
C LEU A 114 -8.04 77.60 36.44
N SER A 115 -7.89 77.46 35.12
CA SER A 115 -8.13 78.52 34.13
C SER A 115 -9.55 78.51 33.56
N SER A 116 -10.28 77.40 33.75
CA SER A 116 -11.65 77.20 33.31
C SER A 116 -12.31 76.05 34.08
N PHE A 117 -13.65 76.00 34.04
CA PHE A 117 -14.44 74.82 34.37
C PHE A 117 -15.66 74.76 33.43
N ASP A 118 -16.10 73.55 33.10
CA ASP A 118 -17.31 73.33 32.31
C ASP A 118 -18.48 73.09 33.24
N VAL A 119 -19.60 73.78 33.01
CA VAL A 119 -20.86 73.56 33.73
C VAL A 119 -21.88 72.99 32.76
N ALA A 120 -22.64 71.98 33.20
CA ALA A 120 -23.83 71.52 32.50
C ALA A 120 -24.95 71.22 33.50
N TYR A 121 -26.20 71.49 33.15
CA TYR A 121 -27.37 71.14 33.95
C TYR A 121 -28.64 71.14 33.07
N THR A 122 -29.73 70.55 33.58
CA THR A 122 -31.06 70.63 32.97
C THR A 122 -31.86 71.73 33.67
N GLY A 123 -32.19 72.82 32.95
CA GLY A 123 -33.13 73.82 33.43
C GLY A 123 -34.55 73.32 33.27
N GLU A 124 -35.36 73.37 34.32
CA GLU A 124 -36.73 72.83 34.33
C GLU A 124 -37.78 73.87 34.74
N GLN A 125 -38.87 73.94 33.98
CA GLN A 125 -40.03 74.76 34.30
C GLN A 125 -41.13 73.91 34.94
N TRP A 126 -41.45 74.23 36.19
CA TRP A 126 -42.48 73.57 36.99
C TRP A 126 -43.75 74.40 37.14
N ARG A 127 -43.71 75.70 36.83
CA ARG A 127 -44.91 76.52 36.77
C ARG A 127 -44.75 77.65 35.76
N LEU A 128 -45.82 77.95 35.01
CA LEU A 128 -45.96 79.21 34.29
C LEU A 128 -46.90 80.14 35.06
N GLY A 129 -46.40 81.28 35.54
CA GLY A 129 -47.17 82.27 36.28
C GLY A 129 -48.05 83.14 35.39
N THR A 130 -47.58 83.49 34.19
CA THR A 130 -48.31 84.35 33.22
C THR A 130 -48.13 83.86 31.78
N ALA A 131 -49.23 83.67 31.03
CA ALA A 131 -49.15 83.24 29.63
C ALA A 131 -48.46 84.28 28.72
N ALA A 132 -47.75 83.80 27.70
CA ALA A 132 -46.97 84.57 26.73
C ALA A 132 -45.83 85.44 27.31
N ARG A 133 -45.40 85.19 28.56
CA ARG A 133 -44.25 85.84 29.22
C ARG A 133 -43.13 84.82 29.42
N THR A 134 -41.89 85.30 29.35
CA THR A 134 -40.71 84.54 29.78
C THR A 134 -40.21 85.02 31.14
N ASP A 135 -39.73 84.09 31.94
CA ASP A 135 -39.01 84.29 33.19
C ASP A 135 -37.58 83.75 33.07
N ARG A 136 -36.69 84.12 33.99
CA ARG A 136 -35.28 83.72 33.92
C ARG A 136 -34.66 83.53 35.29
N ILE A 137 -33.93 82.43 35.45
CA ILE A 137 -32.95 82.28 36.54
C ILE A 137 -31.54 82.51 35.98
N ASP A 138 -30.82 83.46 36.58
CA ASP A 138 -29.52 83.93 36.13
C ASP A 138 -28.42 83.09 36.77
N PHE A 139 -27.57 82.46 35.97
CA PHE A 139 -26.40 81.75 36.50
C PHE A 139 -25.29 82.74 36.80
N GLN A 140 -24.79 82.68 38.03
CA GLN A 140 -23.72 83.55 38.50
C GLN A 140 -22.62 82.74 39.17
N TYR A 141 -21.38 83.17 39.00
CA TYR A 141 -20.24 82.61 39.71
C TYR A 141 -19.47 83.69 40.47
N SER A 142 -18.77 83.27 41.51
CA SER A 142 -17.92 84.14 42.32
C SER A 142 -16.65 83.42 42.73
N LEU A 143 -15.50 84.06 42.47
CA LEU A 143 -14.18 83.51 42.79
C LEU A 143 -13.72 83.87 44.22
N ASN A 144 -14.49 84.67 44.96
CA ASN A 144 -14.18 85.12 46.31
C ASN A 144 -15.37 85.02 47.29
N ALA A 145 -16.49 84.44 46.86
CA ALA A 145 -17.62 84.18 47.73
C ALA A 145 -17.28 83.09 48.76
N THR A 146 -17.80 83.27 49.98
CA THR A 146 -17.74 82.28 51.07
C THR A 146 -19.11 81.68 51.38
N SER A 147 -20.17 82.20 50.75
CA SER A 147 -21.58 81.80 50.83
C SER A 147 -22.34 82.42 49.65
N LEU A 148 -23.58 81.99 49.40
CA LEU A 148 -24.43 82.55 48.33
C LEU A 148 -24.72 84.06 48.43
N THR A 149 -24.47 84.69 49.58
CA THR A 149 -24.78 86.11 49.83
C THR A 149 -23.54 87.00 49.99
N THR A 150 -22.33 86.44 49.86
CA THR A 150 -21.06 87.16 50.00
C THR A 150 -20.29 87.19 48.68
N GLY A 151 -19.24 88.01 48.60
CA GLY A 151 -18.36 88.07 47.43
C GLY A 151 -18.87 88.96 46.30
N THR A 152 -18.12 88.96 45.20
CA THR A 152 -18.47 89.64 43.94
C THR A 152 -18.94 88.59 42.95
N TRP A 153 -20.18 88.73 42.48
CA TRP A 153 -20.81 87.78 41.57
C TRP A 153 -20.73 88.29 40.13
N VAL A 154 -20.35 87.40 39.23
CA VAL A 154 -20.27 87.62 37.78
C VAL A 154 -21.37 86.81 37.12
N ASP A 155 -22.16 87.48 36.29
CA ASP A 155 -23.21 86.88 35.46
C ASP A 155 -22.58 86.10 34.31
N ALA A 156 -23.10 84.91 34.03
CA ALA A 156 -22.67 84.11 32.88
C ALA A 156 -23.87 83.75 32.01
N ASP A 157 -24.27 84.69 31.14
CA ASP A 157 -25.49 84.62 30.30
C ASP A 157 -25.65 83.30 29.53
N ALA A 158 -24.55 82.66 29.13
CA ALA A 158 -24.58 81.38 28.42
C ALA A 158 -25.11 80.20 29.26
N LEU A 159 -25.17 80.39 30.58
CA LEU A 159 -25.68 79.44 31.55
C LEU A 159 -27.04 79.86 32.13
N ASP A 160 -27.71 80.90 31.62
CA ASP A 160 -29.03 81.28 32.11
C ASP A 160 -30.12 80.32 31.62
N PHE A 161 -31.13 80.05 32.47
CA PHE A 161 -32.33 79.30 32.06
C PHE A 161 -33.52 80.24 31.93
N THR A 162 -34.09 80.29 30.74
CA THR A 162 -35.29 81.08 30.42
C THR A 162 -36.49 80.16 30.19
N THR A 163 -37.68 80.59 30.62
CA THR A 163 -38.95 79.87 30.42
C THR A 163 -39.12 79.30 29.00
N PRO A 164 -39.14 77.96 28.84
CA PRO A 164 -39.25 77.32 27.53
C PRO A 164 -40.71 77.23 27.02
N ASN A 165 -41.71 77.17 27.91
CA ASN A 165 -43.12 77.00 27.53
C ASN A 165 -44.02 78.11 28.09
N THR A 166 -44.40 79.05 27.23
CA THR A 166 -45.20 80.24 27.58
C THR A 166 -46.70 80.09 27.31
N ALA A 167 -47.19 78.90 26.93
CA ALA A 167 -48.55 78.77 26.38
C ALA A 167 -49.70 78.84 27.42
N THR A 168 -49.64 78.02 28.48
CA THR A 168 -50.74 77.83 29.44
C THR A 168 -50.27 78.05 30.87
N THR A 169 -50.89 79.00 31.57
CA THR A 169 -50.64 79.33 32.99
C THR A 169 -50.98 78.15 33.91
N GLY A 170 -50.20 77.95 34.97
CA GLY A 170 -50.39 76.90 35.97
C GLY A 170 -49.19 75.96 36.07
N ALA A 171 -49.40 74.80 36.70
CA ALA A 171 -48.36 73.79 36.87
C ALA A 171 -47.85 73.28 35.50
N LYS A 172 -46.55 73.04 35.44
CA LYS A 172 -45.82 72.39 34.35
C LYS A 172 -45.11 71.17 34.93
N ASP A 173 -44.90 70.17 34.11
CA ASP A 173 -44.05 69.03 34.47
C ASP A 173 -42.65 69.31 33.93
N GLY A 174 -41.69 69.59 34.81
CA GLY A 174 -40.31 69.92 34.45
C GLY A 174 -39.62 68.78 33.70
N ASN A 175 -40.00 67.53 33.99
CA ASN A 175 -39.46 66.36 33.29
C ASN A 175 -39.90 66.27 31.82
N ALA A 176 -40.98 66.94 31.44
CA ALA A 176 -41.49 66.89 30.07
C ALA A 176 -40.57 67.69 29.15
N ALA A 177 -40.19 67.10 28.01
CA ALA A 177 -39.24 67.69 27.06
C ALA A 177 -39.57 69.13 26.60
N GLY A 178 -40.85 69.52 26.57
CA GLY A 178 -41.26 70.87 26.21
C GLY A 178 -41.11 71.92 27.32
N ASN A 179 -40.82 71.51 28.55
CA ASN A 179 -40.69 72.39 29.72
C ASN A 179 -39.26 72.40 30.30
N ARG A 180 -38.29 71.75 29.64
CA ARG A 180 -36.90 71.71 30.08
C ARG A 180 -35.90 72.02 28.97
N THR A 181 -34.70 72.41 29.35
CA THR A 181 -33.61 72.69 28.41
C THR A 181 -32.28 72.27 29.04
N ALA A 182 -31.53 71.41 28.36
CA ALA A 182 -30.15 71.12 28.74
C ALA A 182 -29.28 72.35 28.43
N ILE A 183 -28.58 72.87 29.43
CA ILE A 183 -27.73 74.05 29.37
C ILE A 183 -26.31 73.61 29.71
N SER A 184 -25.35 74.02 28.89
CA SER A 184 -23.94 73.78 29.19
C SER A 184 -23.06 74.88 28.60
N ALA A 185 -22.07 75.32 29.35
CA ALA A 185 -21.06 76.25 28.87
C ALA A 185 -19.76 76.13 29.69
N THR A 186 -18.66 76.54 29.06
CA THR A 186 -17.38 76.71 29.74
C THR A 186 -17.29 78.09 30.36
N VAL A 187 -17.05 78.16 31.67
CA VAL A 187 -16.60 79.39 32.33
C VAL A 187 -15.08 79.45 32.20
N GLY A 188 -14.60 80.29 31.29
CA GLY A 188 -13.17 80.47 31.02
C GLY A 188 -12.61 81.81 31.49
N SER A 189 -11.31 82.02 31.29
CA SER A 189 -10.59 83.26 31.65
C SER A 189 -10.63 83.59 33.16
N ILE A 190 -10.69 82.56 33.99
CA ILE A 190 -10.65 82.66 35.45
C ILE A 190 -9.27 82.23 35.96
N SER A 191 -9.00 82.48 37.24
CA SER A 191 -7.79 81.98 37.91
C SER A 191 -8.13 81.59 39.34
N ILE A 192 -8.38 80.31 39.57
CA ILE A 192 -8.65 79.75 40.89
C ILE A 192 -7.42 78.99 41.35
N ALA A 193 -6.67 79.52 42.32
CA ALA A 193 -5.50 78.84 42.85
C ALA A 193 -5.86 77.47 43.45
N SER A 194 -4.91 76.54 43.48
CA SER A 194 -5.12 75.27 44.19
C SER A 194 -5.40 75.55 45.68
N GLY A 195 -6.38 74.86 46.24
CA GLY A 195 -6.92 75.07 47.58
C GLY A 195 -7.88 76.25 47.72
N ALA A 196 -8.08 77.08 46.69
CA ALA A 196 -8.99 78.22 46.76
C ALA A 196 -10.46 77.80 46.55
N THR A 197 -11.36 78.54 47.18
CA THR A 197 -12.82 78.36 47.08
C THR A 197 -13.41 79.24 45.98
N PHE A 198 -14.43 78.74 45.30
CA PHE A 198 -15.33 79.52 44.44
C PHE A 198 -16.76 79.03 44.60
N CYS A 199 -17.76 79.84 44.24
CA CYS A 199 -19.16 79.45 44.32
C CYS A 199 -19.91 79.76 43.03
N VAL A 200 -20.99 79.02 42.79
CA VAL A 200 -21.95 79.23 41.70
C VAL A 200 -23.35 79.33 42.31
N ARG A 201 -24.25 80.09 41.68
CA ARG A 201 -25.63 80.24 42.12
C ARG A 201 -26.56 80.55 40.95
N TRP A 202 -27.85 80.30 41.18
CA TRP A 202 -28.95 80.78 40.36
C TRP A 202 -29.72 81.81 41.14
N ASN A 203 -29.95 82.95 40.50
CA ASN A 203 -30.73 84.03 41.06
C ASN A 203 -31.94 84.30 40.17
N ASP A 204 -33.14 84.19 40.73
CA ASP A 204 -34.38 84.44 40.02
C ASP A 204 -34.53 85.93 39.67
N LEU A 205 -34.67 86.24 38.38
CA LEU A 205 -34.83 87.60 37.89
C LEU A 205 -36.31 87.96 37.84
N ASN A 206 -36.75 88.75 38.82
CA ASN A 206 -38.15 89.16 38.94
C ASN A 206 -38.77 89.63 37.62
N ALA A 207 -39.74 88.88 37.15
CA ALA A 207 -40.49 89.25 35.97
C ALA A 207 -41.74 90.07 36.33
N SER A 208 -42.32 90.75 35.34
CA SER A 208 -43.56 91.49 35.57
C SER A 208 -44.75 90.53 35.60
N GLY A 209 -45.40 90.37 36.75
CA GLY A 209 -46.60 89.55 36.91
C GLY A 209 -46.43 88.49 37.99
N ALA A 210 -47.08 87.33 37.81
CA ALA A 210 -46.75 86.15 38.61
C ALA A 210 -45.54 85.45 37.96
N ASP A 211 -44.50 85.19 38.74
CA ASP A 211 -43.29 84.55 38.26
C ASP A 211 -43.48 83.04 38.08
N ASP A 212 -42.57 82.48 37.31
CA ASP A 212 -42.53 81.06 36.98
C ASP A 212 -41.83 80.26 38.08
N GLY A 213 -42.14 78.98 38.16
CA GLY A 213 -41.40 78.06 39.02
C GLY A 213 -40.28 77.46 38.18
N LEU A 214 -39.06 77.95 38.34
CA LEU A 214 -37.88 77.50 37.58
C LEU A 214 -36.90 76.75 38.48
N ALA A 215 -36.26 75.72 37.96
CA ALA A 215 -35.39 74.82 38.71
C ALA A 215 -34.18 74.35 37.89
N VAL A 216 -33.22 73.77 38.60
CA VAL A 216 -32.00 73.15 38.08
C VAL A 216 -32.00 71.69 38.49
N ASP A 217 -31.70 70.83 37.52
CA ASP A 217 -31.54 69.39 37.69
C ASP A 217 -30.28 68.89 36.96
N ASP A 218 -29.84 67.66 37.24
CA ASP A 218 -28.69 67.01 36.59
C ASP A 218 -27.42 67.90 36.51
N PHE A 219 -27.14 68.66 37.57
CA PHE A 219 -26.00 69.58 37.56
C PHE A 219 -24.69 68.82 37.49
N SER A 220 -23.75 69.32 36.69
CA SER A 220 -22.37 68.88 36.70
C SER A 220 -21.40 70.04 36.53
N ILE A 221 -20.24 69.92 37.17
CA ILE A 221 -19.08 70.79 36.96
C ILE A 221 -17.85 69.93 36.69
N THR A 222 -17.17 70.18 35.57
CA THR A 222 -15.99 69.43 35.14
C THR A 222 -14.75 70.32 35.14
N VAL A 223 -13.66 69.79 35.70
CA VAL A 223 -12.34 70.43 35.73
C VAL A 223 -11.28 69.45 35.21
N ALA A 224 -10.26 69.94 34.51
CA ALA A 224 -9.17 69.08 34.02
C ALA A 224 -8.32 68.52 35.18
N GLY A 225 -8.05 67.21 35.18
CA GLY A 225 -7.11 66.51 36.08
C GLY A 225 -5.94 65.86 35.31
N VAL A 226 -4.94 65.30 36.00
CA VAL A 226 -3.77 64.62 35.39
C VAL A 226 -4.10 63.12 35.13
N PRO A 227 -3.91 62.55 33.91
CA PRO A 227 -4.22 61.14 33.62
C PRO A 227 -3.23 60.13 34.23
N LEU A 228 -3.71 58.96 34.67
CA LEU A 228 -2.90 57.83 35.17
C LEU A 228 -2.47 56.86 34.03
N PRO A 229 -1.31 56.18 34.14
CA PRO A 229 -0.90 55.14 33.20
C PRO A 229 -1.71 53.83 33.30
N ASN A 230 -1.81 53.07 32.20
CA ASN A 230 -2.50 51.79 32.10
C ASN A 230 -1.54 50.60 32.24
N LEU A 231 -1.90 49.58 33.03
CA LEU A 231 -1.20 48.31 33.20
C LEU A 231 -1.71 47.24 32.22
N SER A 232 -0.78 46.50 31.61
CA SER A 232 -1.05 45.32 30.78
C SER A 232 -0.01 44.22 31.01
N ILE A 233 -0.32 42.98 30.63
CA ILE A 233 0.61 41.83 30.60
C ILE A 233 0.59 41.22 29.20
N ASN A 234 1.70 40.70 28.69
CA ASN A 234 1.75 40.03 27.38
C ASN A 234 1.47 38.52 27.48
N ASP A 235 1.20 37.90 26.34
CA ASP A 235 1.20 36.45 26.18
C ASP A 235 2.62 35.93 25.88
N VAL A 236 2.89 34.67 26.25
CA VAL A 236 4.18 34.00 26.04
C VAL A 236 3.92 32.62 25.43
N SER A 237 4.63 32.28 24.36
CA SER A 237 4.60 30.92 23.77
C SER A 237 6.03 30.43 23.55
N GLN A 238 6.35 29.28 24.12
CA GLN A 238 7.66 28.61 24.03
C GLN A 238 7.46 27.09 24.13
N VAL A 239 8.49 26.31 23.77
CA VAL A 239 8.51 24.85 24.00
C VAL A 239 8.93 24.54 25.43
N GLU A 240 8.47 23.43 25.98
CA GLU A 240 8.84 23.00 27.35
C GLU A 240 10.25 22.41 27.43
N GLY A 241 10.70 21.74 26.37
CA GLY A 241 11.99 21.05 26.28
C GLY A 241 11.98 19.70 26.99
N ASN A 242 12.90 18.80 26.62
CA ASN A 242 12.74 17.38 26.96
C ASN A 242 13.04 16.97 28.43
N SER A 243 13.40 17.93 29.31
CA SER A 243 13.66 17.69 30.75
C SER A 243 13.86 18.99 31.52
N GLY A 244 13.57 18.97 32.83
CA GLY A 244 13.89 20.09 33.74
C GLY A 244 12.79 21.15 33.76
N THR A 245 13.16 22.44 33.84
CA THR A 245 12.17 23.53 33.78
C THR A 245 12.62 24.64 32.85
N THR A 246 11.70 25.13 32.03
CA THR A 246 11.87 26.29 31.13
C THR A 246 11.06 27.48 31.69
N ASP A 247 11.72 28.63 31.89
CA ASP A 247 11.06 29.82 32.45
C ASP A 247 10.27 30.60 31.39
N PHE A 248 8.96 30.63 31.52
CA PHE A 248 8.09 31.49 30.72
C PHE A 248 8.06 32.88 31.34
N VAL A 249 8.70 33.85 30.68
CA VAL A 249 8.89 35.22 31.20
C VAL A 249 7.81 36.16 30.67
N PHE A 250 6.88 36.54 31.55
CA PHE A 250 5.84 37.52 31.26
C PHE A 250 6.30 38.93 31.63
N THR A 251 6.00 39.90 30.79
CA THR A 251 6.26 41.33 30.95
C THR A 251 4.97 42.06 31.30
N ILE A 252 4.98 42.72 32.45
CA ILE A 252 3.91 43.63 32.89
C ILE A 252 4.37 45.05 32.54
N ALA A 253 3.56 45.81 31.81
CA ALA A 253 3.91 47.11 31.25
C ALA A 253 2.92 48.22 31.63
N LEU A 254 3.43 49.46 31.67
CA LEU A 254 2.67 50.70 31.79
C LEU A 254 2.63 51.45 30.47
N SER A 255 1.51 52.10 30.15
CA SER A 255 1.39 52.98 28.98
C SER A 255 2.25 54.25 29.05
N ALA A 256 2.66 54.66 30.25
CA ALA A 256 3.60 55.76 30.51
C ALA A 256 4.24 55.57 31.90
N ALA A 257 5.40 56.19 32.13
CA ALA A 257 6.07 56.09 33.42
C ALA A 257 5.24 56.77 34.53
N ALA A 258 5.06 56.07 35.65
CA ALA A 258 4.41 56.63 36.84
C ALA A 258 5.41 57.40 37.70
N ALA A 259 4.94 58.47 38.36
CA ALA A 259 5.75 59.30 39.25
C ALA A 259 6.05 58.65 40.62
N ALA A 260 5.39 57.53 40.92
CA ALA A 260 5.57 56.70 42.11
C ALA A 260 5.45 55.23 41.71
N ASP A 261 5.92 54.33 42.57
CA ASP A 261 5.89 52.89 42.32
C ASP A 261 4.46 52.40 42.05
N VAL A 262 4.34 51.52 41.06
CA VAL A 262 3.11 50.81 40.73
C VAL A 262 3.27 49.35 41.15
N THR A 263 2.38 48.88 42.04
CA THR A 263 2.35 47.48 42.46
C THR A 263 1.10 46.81 41.92
N VAL A 264 1.21 45.56 41.47
CA VAL A 264 0.07 44.74 41.01
C VAL A 264 0.27 43.29 41.47
N ALA A 265 -0.78 42.67 41.99
CA ALA A 265 -0.75 41.25 42.32
C ALA A 265 -0.90 40.40 41.07
N TYR A 266 -0.23 39.25 41.00
CA TYR A 266 -0.38 38.27 39.93
C TYR A 266 -0.54 36.85 40.48
N ALA A 267 -1.30 36.01 39.78
CA ALA A 267 -1.41 34.59 40.09
C ALA A 267 -1.64 33.79 38.81
N THR A 268 -1.02 32.60 38.71
CA THR A 268 -1.27 31.65 37.64
C THR A 268 -2.51 30.80 37.90
N SER A 269 -3.21 30.39 36.84
CA SER A 269 -4.26 29.36 36.88
C SER A 269 -4.13 28.40 35.70
N SER A 270 -4.43 27.13 35.92
CA SER A 270 -4.55 26.13 34.85
C SER A 270 -5.63 26.51 33.85
N ASP A 271 -5.40 26.16 32.59
CA ASP A 271 -6.41 26.14 31.53
C ASP A 271 -6.42 24.74 30.91
N SER A 272 -5.72 24.50 29.79
CA SER A 272 -5.45 23.12 29.32
C SER A 272 -4.25 22.49 30.03
N ALA A 273 -3.25 23.28 30.40
CA ALA A 273 -2.10 22.86 31.20
C ALA A 273 -2.45 22.73 32.70
N THR A 274 -1.99 21.66 33.31
CA THR A 274 -2.16 21.23 34.70
C THR A 274 -1.01 21.71 35.60
N SER A 275 -1.34 22.50 36.63
CA SER A 275 -0.36 22.92 37.64
C SER A 275 0.21 21.73 38.40
N GLY A 276 1.55 21.66 38.49
CA GLY A 276 2.31 20.62 39.17
C GLY A 276 2.67 19.43 38.28
N VAL A 277 2.15 19.40 37.04
CA VAL A 277 2.59 18.52 35.97
C VAL A 277 3.33 19.39 34.96
N ASP A 278 2.60 20.21 34.20
CA ASP A 278 3.12 20.94 33.03
C ASP A 278 3.73 22.31 33.41
N PHE A 279 3.29 22.91 34.53
CA PHE A 279 3.92 24.11 35.07
C PHE A 279 3.81 24.24 36.59
N THR A 280 4.71 25.00 37.21
CA THR A 280 4.63 25.30 38.65
C THR A 280 3.83 26.58 38.91
N ALA A 281 2.69 26.45 39.61
CA ALA A 281 1.86 27.60 39.94
C ALA A 281 2.62 28.68 40.73
N THR A 282 2.56 29.92 40.23
CA THR A 282 3.27 31.08 40.78
C THR A 282 2.28 32.19 41.10
N SER A 283 2.43 32.85 42.26
CA SER A 283 1.69 34.07 42.61
C SER A 283 2.56 35.03 43.41
N GLY A 284 2.23 36.31 43.37
CA GLY A 284 3.03 37.33 44.05
C GLY A 284 2.56 38.76 43.78
N THR A 285 3.45 39.72 44.06
CA THR A 285 3.24 41.14 43.74
C THR A 285 4.39 41.63 42.88
N ALA A 286 4.09 42.07 41.67
CA ALA A 286 5.04 42.70 40.77
C ALA A 286 5.09 44.21 41.05
N THR A 287 6.28 44.80 41.00
CA THR A 287 6.50 46.23 41.25
C THR A 287 7.21 46.87 40.06
N ILE A 288 6.57 47.86 39.44
CA ILE A 288 7.20 48.75 38.47
C ILE A 288 7.62 49.99 39.24
N THR A 289 8.93 50.17 39.39
CA THR A 289 9.49 51.30 40.14
C THR A 289 9.25 52.62 39.41
N ALA A 290 9.12 53.72 40.16
CA ALA A 290 8.88 55.05 39.62
C ALA A 290 9.88 55.39 38.49
N GLY A 291 9.37 55.96 37.40
CA GLY A 291 10.17 56.29 36.21
C GLY A 291 10.39 55.14 35.21
N ASN A 292 10.11 53.89 35.59
CA ASN A 292 10.11 52.76 34.66
C ASN A 292 8.71 52.49 34.09
N THR A 293 8.66 51.74 33.00
CA THR A 293 7.42 51.39 32.30
C THR A 293 7.13 49.89 32.29
N SER A 294 7.97 49.05 32.89
CA SER A 294 7.71 47.60 32.91
C SER A 294 8.47 46.88 34.01
N THR A 295 8.03 45.66 34.31
CA THR A 295 8.72 44.64 35.11
C THR A 295 8.40 43.26 34.53
N THR A 296 9.16 42.23 34.90
CA THR A 296 8.89 40.85 34.46
C THR A 296 8.59 39.93 35.63
N ILE A 297 7.92 38.82 35.34
CA ILE A 297 7.70 37.67 36.23
C ILE A 297 8.00 36.39 35.43
N ALA A 298 8.49 35.35 36.08
CA ALA A 298 8.77 34.06 35.45
C ALA A 298 7.84 33.00 36.02
N VAL A 299 7.34 32.12 35.15
CA VAL A 299 6.58 30.93 35.52
C VAL A 299 7.38 29.71 35.02
N PRO A 300 7.86 28.83 35.90
CA PRO A 300 8.57 27.62 35.48
C PRO A 300 7.59 26.63 34.85
N VAL A 301 7.84 26.26 33.60
CA VAL A 301 7.17 25.17 32.87
C VAL A 301 8.04 23.93 32.99
N THR A 302 7.45 22.79 33.34
CA THR A 302 8.16 21.50 33.46
C THR A 302 8.37 20.96 32.05
N GLY A 303 9.57 20.46 31.76
CA GLY A 303 9.83 19.75 30.52
C GLY A 303 9.94 18.24 30.73
N ASP A 304 9.35 17.45 29.86
CA ASP A 304 9.46 15.99 29.82
C ASP A 304 9.51 15.46 28.37
N GLY A 305 9.32 14.16 28.17
CA GLY A 305 9.41 13.53 26.84
C GLY A 305 8.12 12.85 26.39
N ASP A 306 7.01 13.14 27.07
CA ASP A 306 5.72 12.51 26.81
C ASP A 306 5.03 13.23 25.64
N LEU A 307 4.36 12.46 24.76
CA LEU A 307 3.69 13.06 23.62
C LEU A 307 2.40 13.75 24.04
N GLU A 308 2.38 15.07 24.01
CA GLU A 308 1.23 15.89 24.40
C GLU A 308 0.74 16.82 23.27
N ILE A 309 -0.38 17.53 23.47
CA ILE A 309 -0.78 18.61 22.55
C ILE A 309 -0.22 19.93 23.06
N ASN A 310 -0.28 21.01 22.25
CA ASN A 310 0.03 22.34 22.81
C ASN A 310 -1.00 22.71 23.88
N GLU A 311 -0.54 23.10 25.05
CA GLU A 311 -1.37 23.43 26.20
C GLU A 311 -1.21 24.88 26.65
N THR A 312 -2.11 25.35 27.50
CA THR A 312 -2.21 26.74 27.94
C THR A 312 -2.41 26.86 29.45
N PHE A 313 -1.79 27.88 30.05
CA PHE A 313 -2.12 28.38 31.38
C PHE A 313 -2.28 29.90 31.35
N LEU A 314 -2.90 30.49 32.37
CA LEU A 314 -3.15 31.93 32.45
C LEU A 314 -2.38 32.57 33.61
N VAL A 315 -1.97 33.82 33.43
CA VAL A 315 -1.43 34.70 34.48
C VAL A 315 -2.37 35.91 34.63
N THR A 316 -3.06 36.00 35.77
CA THR A 316 -4.05 37.07 36.02
C THR A 316 -3.48 38.17 36.91
N LEU A 317 -3.59 39.43 36.48
CA LEU A 317 -3.29 40.63 37.25
C LEU A 317 -4.48 41.09 38.09
N SER A 318 -4.24 41.55 39.31
CA SER A 318 -5.27 42.10 40.20
C SER A 318 -4.72 43.13 41.19
N ASN A 319 -5.60 43.90 41.82
CA ASN A 319 -5.27 44.85 42.90
C ASN A 319 -4.13 45.84 42.55
N PRO A 320 -4.26 46.66 41.48
CA PRO A 320 -3.24 47.65 41.16
C PRO A 320 -3.19 48.75 42.24
N SER A 321 -2.01 49.33 42.49
CA SER A 321 -1.90 50.51 43.35
C SER A 321 -2.57 51.73 42.71
N ALA A 322 -2.87 52.76 43.50
CA ALA A 322 -3.61 53.97 43.06
C ALA A 322 -2.92 54.78 41.93
N ASN A 323 -1.72 54.39 41.51
CA ASN A 323 -0.91 55.08 40.52
C ASN A 323 -1.07 54.52 39.09
N ALA A 324 -1.86 53.47 38.88
CA ALA A 324 -2.16 52.91 37.56
C ALA A 324 -3.53 52.20 37.54
N THR A 325 -4.07 51.95 36.35
CA THR A 325 -5.29 51.17 36.13
C THR A 325 -5.02 49.96 35.23
N ILE A 326 -5.56 48.78 35.55
CA ILE A 326 -5.40 47.59 34.69
C ILE A 326 -6.29 47.73 33.47
N SER A 327 -5.70 47.74 32.28
CA SER A 327 -6.41 47.69 30.99
C SER A 327 -6.42 46.29 30.39
N ASP A 328 -5.41 45.48 30.68
CA ASP A 328 -5.36 44.07 30.33
C ASP A 328 -4.88 43.27 31.55
N ALA A 329 -5.75 42.36 32.00
CA ALA A 329 -5.58 41.64 33.24
C ALA A 329 -5.08 40.20 33.04
N SER A 330 -4.90 39.71 31.81
CA SER A 330 -4.63 38.29 31.56
C SER A 330 -3.53 38.11 30.53
N GLY A 331 -2.46 37.41 30.89
CA GLY A 331 -1.47 36.90 29.95
C GLY A 331 -1.60 35.39 29.81
N THR A 332 -1.63 34.88 28.59
CA THR A 332 -1.67 33.44 28.29
C THR A 332 -0.27 32.90 28.07
N GLY A 333 0.09 31.83 28.79
CA GLY A 333 1.25 31.00 28.52
C GLY A 333 0.85 29.81 27.66
N THR A 334 1.42 29.66 26.46
CA THR A 334 1.22 28.50 25.59
C THR A 334 2.46 27.62 25.57
N ILE A 335 2.35 26.44 26.17
CA ILE A 335 3.37 25.39 26.17
C ILE A 335 3.27 24.67 24.83
N GLY A 336 4.33 24.74 24.03
CA GLY A 336 4.42 24.02 22.76
C GLY A 336 5.05 22.65 22.98
N ASN A 337 4.37 21.59 22.55
CA ASN A 337 4.92 20.25 22.54
C ASN A 337 6.08 20.17 21.52
N ASP A 338 7.26 19.73 21.95
CA ASP A 338 8.42 19.46 21.11
C ASP A 338 8.84 17.98 21.03
N ASP A 339 8.01 17.07 21.56
CA ASP A 339 8.22 15.63 21.54
C ASP A 339 7.68 14.95 20.29
N ILE A 340 8.45 13.97 19.81
CA ILE A 340 8.17 13.19 18.60
C ILE A 340 8.22 11.70 18.92
N VAL A 341 7.28 10.94 18.36
CA VAL A 341 7.30 9.47 18.44
C VAL A 341 7.85 8.92 17.15
N ILE A 342 9.01 8.26 17.24
CA ILE A 342 9.57 7.48 16.13
C ILE A 342 9.01 6.08 16.19
N THR A 343 8.24 5.69 15.18
CA THR A 343 7.79 4.33 14.96
C THR A 343 8.92 3.55 14.30
N ALA A 344 9.36 2.47 14.94
CA ALA A 344 10.36 1.57 14.36
C ALA A 344 9.85 0.96 13.05
N ILE A 345 10.74 0.73 12.09
CA ILE A 345 10.37 0.17 10.78
C ILE A 345 9.76 -1.22 10.96
N SER A 346 10.30 -2.04 11.86
CA SER A 346 9.75 -3.36 12.21
C SER A 346 8.32 -3.31 12.74
N THR A 347 7.94 -2.22 13.43
CA THR A 347 6.56 -2.01 13.89
C THR A 347 5.63 -1.59 12.75
N ILE A 348 6.14 -0.83 11.76
CA ILE A 348 5.39 -0.46 10.56
C ILE A 348 5.15 -1.71 9.70
N GLN A 349 6.18 -2.51 9.47
CA GLN A 349 6.09 -3.75 8.70
C GLN A 349 5.22 -4.79 9.42
N GLY A 350 5.54 -5.09 10.68
CA GLY A 350 4.87 -6.16 11.44
C GLY A 350 5.38 -7.55 11.05
N ASN A 351 4.68 -8.59 11.52
CA ASN A 351 5.07 -10.00 11.37
C ASN A 351 4.14 -10.80 10.46
N GLY A 352 3.43 -10.12 9.56
CA GLY A 352 2.55 -10.73 8.57
C GLY A 352 2.47 -9.85 7.33
N GLU A 353 1.76 -10.32 6.30
CA GLU A 353 1.66 -9.71 4.96
C GLU A 353 0.99 -8.31 4.91
N LEU A 354 0.47 -7.80 6.04
CA LEU A 354 -0.21 -6.52 6.11
C LEU A 354 0.23 -5.77 7.36
N SER A 355 0.56 -4.50 7.18
CA SER A 355 0.79 -3.57 8.27
C SER A 355 -0.46 -3.36 9.09
N SER A 356 -0.33 -3.50 10.42
CA SER A 356 -1.36 -3.05 11.35
C SER A 356 -1.55 -1.53 11.40
N LEU A 357 -0.65 -0.79 10.74
CA LEU A 357 -0.62 0.67 10.67
C LEU A 357 -1.07 1.20 9.30
N ASP A 358 -1.60 0.37 8.40
CA ASP A 358 -2.15 0.80 7.12
C ASP A 358 -3.11 2.01 7.26
N GLY A 359 -2.89 3.03 6.43
CA GLY A 359 -3.59 4.31 6.45
C GLY A 359 -3.21 5.26 7.60
N GLN A 360 -2.32 4.87 8.52
CA GLN A 360 -1.89 5.72 9.64
C GLN A 360 -0.69 6.59 9.27
N LEU A 361 -0.67 7.81 9.81
CA LEU A 361 0.48 8.71 9.71
C LEU A 361 1.55 8.24 10.71
N VAL A 362 2.76 7.99 10.23
CA VAL A 362 3.91 7.57 11.04
C VAL A 362 5.09 8.51 10.82
N MET A 363 5.98 8.56 11.82
CA MET A 363 7.30 9.15 11.69
C MET A 363 8.33 8.06 11.97
N THR A 364 9.24 7.81 11.03
CA THR A 364 10.27 6.77 11.17
C THR A 364 11.64 7.30 10.78
N GLU A 365 12.69 6.60 11.15
CA GLU A 365 14.08 6.96 10.84
C GLU A 365 14.86 5.74 10.36
N GLY A 366 15.84 5.98 9.49
CA GLY A 366 16.77 4.93 9.08
C GLY A 366 17.82 5.45 8.10
N VAL A 367 18.61 4.53 7.56
CA VAL A 367 19.61 4.79 6.52
C VAL A 367 19.01 4.54 5.15
N VAL A 368 19.20 5.46 4.22
CA VAL A 368 18.82 5.29 2.82
C VAL A 368 19.75 4.27 2.17
N THR A 369 19.23 3.07 1.89
CA THR A 369 20.03 1.94 1.36
C THR A 369 20.09 1.92 -0.16
N ALA A 370 19.03 2.39 -0.83
CA ALA A 370 18.94 2.42 -2.28
C ALA A 370 17.92 3.45 -2.77
N LYS A 371 18.00 3.79 -4.06
CA LYS A 371 17.08 4.70 -4.75
C LYS A 371 16.57 4.07 -6.03
N ARG A 372 15.28 4.26 -6.33
CA ARG A 372 14.65 3.85 -7.60
C ARG A 372 13.89 5.02 -8.24
N GLY A 373 13.34 4.81 -9.43
CA GLY A 373 12.72 5.87 -10.25
C GLY A 373 11.50 6.58 -9.64
N ASN A 374 10.91 6.05 -8.57
CA ASN A 374 9.72 6.58 -7.89
C ASN A 374 9.87 6.67 -6.36
N GLY A 375 11.06 6.46 -5.79
CA GLY A 375 11.27 6.46 -4.34
C GLY A 375 12.62 5.93 -3.89
N PHE A 376 12.73 5.61 -2.61
CA PHE A 376 13.97 5.13 -1.98
C PHE A 376 13.67 4.10 -0.88
N PHE A 377 14.66 3.26 -0.57
CA PHE A 377 14.58 2.29 0.51
C PHE A 377 15.23 2.87 1.77
N LEU A 378 14.57 2.71 2.90
CA LEU A 378 15.02 3.12 4.22
C LEU A 378 15.15 1.87 5.09
N GLN A 379 16.23 1.73 5.86
CA GLN A 379 16.42 0.58 6.73
C GLN A 379 16.96 1.01 8.10
N SER A 380 16.51 0.35 9.17
CA SER A 380 16.96 0.61 10.55
C SER A 380 18.47 0.43 10.71
N PHE A 381 19.05 1.07 11.72
CA PHE A 381 20.47 0.95 12.02
C PHE A 381 20.83 -0.45 12.51
N ALA A 382 22.05 -0.90 12.17
CA ALA A 382 22.53 -2.24 12.49
C ALA A 382 23.30 -2.37 13.82
N SER A 383 23.32 -1.34 14.69
CA SER A 383 24.11 -1.41 15.93
C SER A 383 23.34 -2.08 17.07
N GLU A 384 23.95 -3.09 17.71
CA GLU A 384 23.45 -3.74 18.94
C GLU A 384 23.02 -2.70 19.98
N GLY A 385 21.75 -2.74 20.40
CA GLY A 385 21.18 -1.87 21.44
C GLY A 385 20.46 -0.63 20.94
N ASP A 386 20.26 -0.46 19.63
CA ASP A 386 19.35 0.55 19.08
C ASP A 386 17.89 0.08 19.23
N ALA A 387 17.02 0.93 19.78
CA ALA A 387 15.59 0.63 19.94
C ALA A 387 14.84 0.59 18.59
N ALA A 388 15.47 1.04 17.49
CA ALA A 388 14.91 1.03 16.15
C ALA A 388 15.01 -0.31 15.41
N ASN A 389 15.93 -1.19 15.83
CA ASN A 389 16.04 -2.58 15.33
C ASN A 389 15.70 -3.52 16.47
N ASP A 390 14.63 -4.30 16.32
CA ASP A 390 14.16 -5.17 17.41
C ASP A 390 14.88 -6.52 17.46
N GLY A 391 15.66 -6.83 16.42
CA GLY A 391 16.40 -8.07 16.26
C GLY A 391 15.52 -9.30 16.08
N ASP A 392 14.23 -9.12 15.81
CA ASP A 392 13.30 -10.22 15.55
C ASP A 392 13.42 -10.65 14.08
N PRO A 393 13.88 -11.87 13.79
CA PRO A 393 13.97 -12.36 12.41
C PRO A 393 12.60 -12.55 11.73
N ALA A 394 11.49 -12.35 12.44
CA ALA A 394 10.13 -12.43 11.90
C ALA A 394 9.59 -11.09 11.37
N THR A 395 10.31 -9.98 11.52
CA THR A 395 9.87 -8.64 11.10
C THR A 395 10.93 -7.95 10.26
N SER A 396 10.51 -7.21 9.24
CA SER A 396 11.44 -6.47 8.40
C SER A 396 11.93 -5.18 9.05
N GLU A 397 13.23 -4.91 8.91
CA GLU A 397 13.86 -3.64 9.30
C GLU A 397 13.94 -2.64 8.13
N GLY A 398 13.44 -3.02 6.96
CA GLY A 398 13.45 -2.23 5.74
C GLY A 398 12.04 -1.76 5.35
N ILE A 399 11.96 -0.61 4.70
CA ILE A 399 10.70 -0.11 4.15
C ILE A 399 10.96 0.72 2.89
N PHE A 400 10.03 0.64 1.94
CA PHE A 400 10.05 1.49 0.76
C PHE A 400 9.32 2.82 1.03
N VAL A 401 9.93 3.93 0.61
CA VAL A 401 9.37 5.27 0.72
C VAL A 401 9.05 5.80 -0.68
N PHE A 402 7.75 5.87 -0.99
CA PHE A 402 7.24 6.29 -2.30
C PHE A 402 7.20 7.81 -2.43
N THR A 403 7.80 8.34 -3.49
CA THR A 403 7.89 9.80 -3.75
C THR A 403 7.38 10.19 -5.14
N SER A 404 6.75 9.27 -5.88
CA SER A 404 6.25 9.42 -7.26
C SER A 404 7.29 9.73 -8.36
N ALA A 405 8.53 10.05 -8.00
CA ALA A 405 9.64 10.33 -8.90
C ALA A 405 10.98 9.95 -8.26
N ALA A 406 12.08 10.03 -9.00
CA ALA A 406 13.40 9.75 -8.44
C ALA A 406 13.74 10.83 -7.38
N PRO A 407 14.00 10.46 -6.11
CA PRO A 407 14.08 11.43 -5.03
C PRO A 407 15.41 12.20 -5.09
N ALA A 408 15.36 13.51 -5.31
CA ALA A 408 16.55 14.38 -5.30
C ALA A 408 16.97 14.82 -3.88
N MET A 409 16.09 14.69 -2.89
CA MET A 409 16.27 15.16 -1.51
C MET A 409 17.16 14.25 -0.65
N VAL A 410 17.45 13.03 -1.09
CA VAL A 410 18.30 12.06 -0.37
C VAL A 410 19.32 11.42 -1.31
N VAL A 411 20.44 10.97 -0.74
CA VAL A 411 21.42 10.08 -1.36
C VAL A 411 21.59 8.81 -0.54
N VAL A 412 22.13 7.75 -1.17
CA VAL A 412 22.44 6.50 -0.46
C VAL A 412 23.47 6.77 0.64
N GLY A 413 23.22 6.26 1.84
CA GLY A 413 24.00 6.53 3.05
C GLY A 413 23.56 7.76 3.86
N ASP A 414 22.46 8.42 3.49
CA ASP A 414 21.84 9.44 4.35
C ASP A 414 21.06 8.78 5.50
N HIS A 415 21.18 9.34 6.71
CA HIS A 415 20.22 9.10 7.79
C HIS A 415 19.05 10.06 7.58
N ALA A 416 17.89 9.51 7.27
CA ALA A 416 16.69 10.28 7.00
C ALA A 416 15.63 10.01 8.07
N ARG A 417 14.95 11.07 8.50
CA ARG A 417 13.66 11.03 9.18
C ARG A 417 12.56 11.23 8.16
N VAL A 418 11.60 10.32 8.13
CA VAL A 418 10.49 10.30 7.19
C VAL A 418 9.18 10.38 7.97
N THR A 419 8.35 11.36 7.62
CA THR A 419 6.96 11.45 8.09
C THR A 419 6.04 11.24 6.91
N GLY A 420 5.15 10.26 6.97
CA GLY A 420 4.23 9.94 5.87
C GLY A 420 3.16 8.95 6.33
N THR A 421 2.28 8.57 5.41
CA THR A 421 1.21 7.60 5.69
C THR A 421 1.67 6.21 5.24
N VAL A 422 1.45 5.19 6.08
CA VAL A 422 1.64 3.79 5.68
C VAL A 422 0.55 3.41 4.68
N ASP A 423 0.92 2.69 3.62
CA ASP A 423 0.02 2.22 2.56
C ASP A 423 0.40 0.80 2.16
N GLU A 424 -0.61 -0.04 1.91
CA GLU A 424 -0.42 -1.38 1.33
C GLU A 424 -0.53 -1.32 -0.20
N PHE A 425 0.61 -1.36 -0.88
CA PHE A 425 0.66 -1.26 -2.33
C PHE A 425 0.57 -2.63 -3.00
N PHE A 426 -0.62 -2.97 -3.49
CA PHE A 426 -0.87 -4.22 -4.23
C PHE A 426 -0.29 -4.23 -5.65
N GLY A 427 -0.19 -3.06 -6.31
CA GLY A 427 0.21 -3.00 -7.71
C GLY A 427 -0.65 -3.90 -8.62
N SER A 428 -0.06 -4.98 -9.13
CA SER A 428 -0.73 -6.04 -9.89
C SER A 428 -0.63 -7.42 -9.22
N ALA A 429 -0.27 -7.46 -7.95
CA ALA A 429 -0.10 -8.68 -7.16
C ALA A 429 -1.27 -8.89 -6.20
N GLU A 430 -1.46 -10.12 -5.74
CA GLU A 430 -2.45 -10.46 -4.71
C GLU A 430 -1.94 -10.12 -3.29
N THR A 431 -0.62 -10.14 -3.07
CA THR A 431 0.04 -9.72 -1.82
C THR A 431 0.63 -8.30 -1.99
N PRO A 432 0.42 -7.36 -1.05
CA PRO A 432 0.95 -6.00 -1.15
C PRO A 432 2.41 -5.91 -0.70
N THR A 433 3.04 -4.78 -1.01
CA THR A 433 4.24 -4.30 -0.33
C THR A 433 3.85 -3.14 0.57
N THR A 434 4.30 -3.16 1.82
CA THR A 434 4.10 -2.07 2.78
C THR A 434 5.05 -0.91 2.43
N GLU A 435 4.49 0.27 2.14
CA GLU A 435 5.26 1.47 1.82
C GLU A 435 4.82 2.72 2.61
N ILE A 436 5.67 3.76 2.62
CA ILE A 436 5.30 5.09 3.13
C ILE A 436 5.03 6.03 1.95
N VAL A 437 3.82 6.57 1.89
CA VAL A 437 3.34 7.51 0.87
C VAL A 437 3.22 8.94 1.41
N SER A 438 3.15 9.90 0.48
CA SER A 438 3.13 11.35 0.77
C SER A 438 4.21 11.81 1.77
N PRO A 439 5.48 11.37 1.63
CA PRO A 439 6.48 11.58 2.66
C PRO A 439 7.00 13.03 2.70
N SER A 440 7.21 13.52 3.90
CA SER A 440 8.11 14.63 4.23
C SER A 440 9.41 14.05 4.77
N VAL A 441 10.56 14.48 4.22
CA VAL A 441 11.86 13.88 4.53
C VAL A 441 12.82 14.95 5.06
N ALA A 442 13.45 14.66 6.20
CA ALA A 442 14.54 15.45 6.76
C ALA A 442 15.82 14.60 6.84
N VAL A 443 16.91 15.08 6.21
CA VAL A 443 18.22 14.42 6.32
C VAL A 443 18.92 14.90 7.59
N LEU A 444 19.18 13.97 8.50
CA LEU A 444 19.78 14.22 9.82
C LEU A 444 21.31 14.08 9.78
N ALA A 445 21.83 13.13 9.00
CA ALA A 445 23.26 12.93 8.76
C ALA A 445 23.50 12.34 7.36
N THR A 446 24.74 12.44 6.86
CA THR A 446 25.14 11.95 5.53
C THR A 446 26.38 11.07 5.64
N GLY A 447 26.57 10.14 4.70
CA GLY A 447 27.75 9.28 4.65
C GLY A 447 27.79 8.20 5.75
N ILE A 448 26.62 7.81 6.24
CA ILE A 448 26.44 6.68 7.17
C ILE A 448 26.72 5.38 6.41
N ALA A 449 27.41 4.45 7.09
CA ALA A 449 27.64 3.11 6.54
C ALA A 449 26.31 2.36 6.39
N LEU A 450 26.14 1.66 5.28
CA LEU A 450 24.94 0.85 5.05
C LEU A 450 24.91 -0.34 6.04
N PRO A 451 23.72 -0.79 6.46
CA PRO A 451 23.55 -2.07 7.13
C PRO A 451 24.21 -3.20 6.34
N ALA A 452 24.72 -4.22 7.04
CA ALA A 452 25.22 -5.42 6.38
C ALA A 452 24.05 -6.14 5.69
N PRO A 453 24.19 -6.58 4.42
CA PRO A 453 23.14 -7.34 3.76
C PRO A 453 22.84 -8.65 4.51
N VAL A 454 21.57 -8.99 4.64
CA VAL A 454 21.16 -10.31 5.16
C VAL A 454 21.30 -11.34 4.04
N GLU A 455 22.03 -12.42 4.29
CA GLU A 455 22.19 -13.50 3.30
C GLU A 455 20.92 -14.36 3.25
N LEU A 456 20.26 -14.40 2.09
CA LEU A 456 19.16 -15.33 1.84
C LEU A 456 19.72 -16.72 1.54
N THR A 457 19.12 -17.74 2.16
CA THR A 457 19.55 -19.13 2.04
C THR A 457 18.47 -20.01 1.44
N ALA A 458 18.84 -21.19 0.94
CA ALA A 458 17.90 -22.18 0.41
C ALA A 458 16.80 -22.60 1.41
N ALA A 459 17.03 -22.44 2.71
CA ALA A 459 16.04 -22.74 3.74
C ALA A 459 14.93 -21.68 3.85
N MET A 460 15.20 -20.45 3.39
CA MET A 460 14.25 -19.33 3.42
C MET A 460 13.37 -19.28 2.17
N ALA A 461 13.92 -19.66 1.01
CA ALA A 461 13.22 -19.69 -0.27
C ALA A 461 13.34 -21.09 -0.92
N GLY A 462 12.74 -22.10 -0.31
CA GLY A 462 12.74 -23.50 -0.80
C GLY A 462 11.45 -23.90 -1.54
N PRO A 463 11.37 -25.10 -2.17
CA PRO A 463 10.29 -25.55 -3.07
C PRO A 463 8.87 -25.75 -2.50
N GLY A 464 8.54 -25.04 -1.42
CA GLY A 464 7.21 -25.00 -0.82
C GLY A 464 6.97 -23.65 -0.16
N SER A 465 7.69 -22.62 -0.63
CA SER A 465 7.61 -21.28 -0.09
C SER A 465 6.27 -20.70 -0.51
N LEU A 466 5.59 -20.09 0.46
CA LEU A 466 4.39 -19.33 0.20
C LEU A 466 4.77 -17.86 -0.05
N PRO A 467 3.81 -17.01 -0.49
CA PRO A 467 4.11 -15.62 -0.80
C PRO A 467 4.77 -14.87 0.37
N ASP A 468 4.37 -15.17 1.62
CA ASP A 468 4.89 -14.61 2.87
C ASP A 468 6.31 -15.08 3.26
N ALA A 469 6.93 -16.02 2.54
CA ALA A 469 8.16 -16.67 2.99
C ALA A 469 9.36 -15.72 3.15
N LEU A 470 9.42 -14.63 2.38
CA LEU A 470 10.48 -13.62 2.48
C LEU A 470 9.97 -12.26 2.98
N GLU A 471 8.74 -12.20 3.51
CA GLU A 471 8.15 -11.01 4.12
C GLU A 471 9.05 -10.39 5.21
N PRO A 472 9.72 -11.17 6.09
CA PRO A 472 10.61 -10.60 7.10
C PRO A 472 11.84 -9.86 6.53
N PHE A 473 12.04 -9.85 5.21
CA PHE A 473 13.14 -9.17 4.54
C PHE A 473 12.66 -8.09 3.56
N GLU A 474 11.36 -7.80 3.50
CA GLU A 474 10.81 -6.79 2.60
C GLU A 474 11.48 -5.42 2.80
N GLY A 475 11.98 -4.80 1.74
CA GLY A 475 12.67 -3.51 1.80
C GLY A 475 14.08 -3.55 2.41
N MET A 476 14.51 -4.66 3.01
CA MET A 476 15.86 -4.81 3.57
C MET A 476 16.89 -5.05 2.48
N LEU A 477 18.11 -4.57 2.72
CA LEU A 477 19.28 -4.95 1.94
C LEU A 477 19.59 -6.44 2.18
N VAL A 478 19.49 -7.25 1.13
CA VAL A 478 19.77 -8.68 1.14
C VAL A 478 20.92 -9.04 0.21
N SER A 479 21.46 -10.24 0.39
CA SER A 479 22.45 -10.83 -0.52
C SER A 479 22.14 -12.28 -0.85
N VAL A 480 22.49 -12.69 -2.07
CA VAL A 480 22.54 -14.08 -2.49
C VAL A 480 23.94 -14.34 -3.03
N ALA A 481 24.71 -15.17 -2.31
CA ALA A 481 26.09 -15.47 -2.67
C ALA A 481 26.16 -16.16 -4.04
N ASN A 482 25.33 -17.19 -4.24
CA ASN A 482 25.27 -17.98 -5.47
C ASN A 482 23.84 -18.46 -5.75
N GLY A 483 23.45 -18.45 -7.02
CA GLY A 483 22.19 -18.99 -7.49
C GLY A 483 22.29 -19.56 -8.90
N VAL A 484 21.17 -20.06 -9.41
CA VAL A 484 21.03 -20.58 -10.77
C VAL A 484 19.83 -19.93 -11.43
N VAL A 485 20.02 -19.39 -12.63
CA VAL A 485 18.96 -18.78 -13.43
C VAL A 485 17.94 -19.84 -13.82
N THR A 486 16.65 -19.59 -13.58
CA THR A 486 15.56 -20.55 -13.83
C THR A 486 14.86 -20.34 -15.17
N ALA A 487 14.89 -19.12 -15.68
CA ALA A 487 14.33 -18.76 -16.97
C ALA A 487 15.22 -17.79 -17.76
N GLN A 488 15.17 -17.96 -19.07
CA GLN A 488 15.81 -17.09 -20.03
C GLN A 488 15.18 -15.69 -20.02
N THR A 489 15.98 -14.68 -20.38
CA THR A 489 15.43 -13.35 -20.65
C THR A 489 14.54 -13.39 -21.91
N ASN A 490 13.34 -12.83 -21.79
CA ASN A 490 12.40 -12.68 -22.89
C ASN A 490 12.94 -11.69 -23.93
N GLY A 491 12.30 -11.60 -25.09
CA GLY A 491 12.72 -10.74 -26.18
C GLY A 491 11.65 -10.48 -27.22
N PHE A 492 12.10 -10.36 -28.45
CA PHE A 492 11.23 -10.24 -29.61
C PHE A 492 11.88 -10.94 -30.80
N ILE A 493 11.04 -11.53 -31.65
CA ILE A 493 11.42 -12.10 -32.93
C ILE A 493 10.75 -11.26 -34.03
N ASN A 494 11.49 -11.00 -35.10
CA ASN A 494 10.94 -10.53 -36.36
C ASN A 494 11.07 -11.67 -37.37
N GLU A 495 9.99 -12.40 -37.58
CA GLU A 495 9.97 -13.62 -38.36
C GLU A 495 10.39 -13.37 -39.82
N SER A 496 9.83 -12.35 -40.48
CA SER A 496 10.11 -12.07 -41.91
C SER A 496 11.60 -11.85 -42.21
N SER A 497 12.34 -11.29 -41.26
CA SER A 497 13.80 -11.08 -41.37
C SER A 497 14.63 -12.11 -40.61
N ALA A 498 13.99 -13.02 -39.86
CA ALA A 498 14.60 -13.92 -38.89
C ALA A 498 15.58 -13.22 -37.92
N THR A 499 15.29 -11.97 -37.55
CA THR A 499 16.11 -11.23 -36.55
C THR A 499 15.46 -11.30 -35.18
N SER A 500 16.23 -11.10 -34.12
CA SER A 500 15.71 -11.05 -32.75
C SER A 500 16.53 -10.11 -31.87
N GLY A 501 15.99 -9.80 -30.69
CA GLY A 501 16.67 -9.07 -29.64
C GLY A 501 16.10 -9.42 -28.28
N ASP A 502 16.88 -9.18 -27.22
CA ASP A 502 16.39 -9.36 -25.87
C ASP A 502 15.56 -8.14 -25.44
N SER A 503 14.58 -8.42 -24.59
CA SER A 503 13.77 -7.41 -23.93
C SER A 503 14.50 -6.94 -22.68
N ASN A 504 14.05 -5.81 -22.15
CA ASN A 504 14.51 -5.32 -20.87
C ASN A 504 13.70 -5.95 -19.73
N THR A 505 13.46 -7.28 -19.74
CA THR A 505 12.81 -8.02 -18.64
C THR A 505 13.83 -8.45 -17.58
N ALA A 506 13.36 -8.75 -16.36
CA ALA A 506 14.24 -9.37 -15.36
C ALA A 506 14.64 -10.77 -15.81
N PHE A 507 15.75 -11.26 -15.26
CA PHE A 507 16.01 -12.69 -15.23
C PHE A 507 15.60 -13.23 -13.87
N GLU A 508 15.26 -14.50 -13.84
CA GLU A 508 14.76 -15.18 -12.65
C GLU A 508 15.75 -16.24 -12.21
N PHE A 509 15.89 -16.43 -10.90
CA PHE A 509 16.85 -17.35 -10.34
C PHE A 509 16.32 -17.99 -9.05
N VAL A 510 16.94 -19.09 -8.67
CA VAL A 510 16.83 -19.68 -7.33
C VAL A 510 18.18 -19.68 -6.64
N ILE A 511 18.16 -19.68 -5.32
CA ILE A 511 19.37 -19.79 -4.49
C ILE A 511 20.02 -21.17 -4.74
N THR A 512 21.34 -21.26 -4.64
CA THR A 512 22.05 -22.55 -4.76
C THR A 512 21.44 -23.59 -3.81
N ASP A 513 21.40 -24.84 -4.26
CA ASP A 513 20.76 -26.00 -3.58
C ASP A 513 19.22 -26.00 -3.56
N VAL A 514 18.56 -24.93 -4.03
CA VAL A 514 17.14 -24.96 -4.38
C VAL A 514 17.00 -25.55 -5.80
N PRO A 515 16.21 -26.62 -5.99
CA PRO A 515 15.92 -27.16 -7.32
C PRO A 515 15.32 -26.10 -8.26
N ARG A 516 15.48 -26.28 -9.57
CA ARG A 516 14.81 -25.41 -10.55
C ARG A 516 13.30 -25.60 -10.41
N PRO A 517 12.50 -24.52 -10.33
CA PRO A 517 11.06 -24.64 -10.25
C PRO A 517 10.49 -25.21 -11.55
N LEU A 518 9.66 -26.24 -11.41
CA LEU A 518 8.87 -26.78 -12.50
C LEU A 518 7.41 -26.36 -12.32
N ARG A 519 6.63 -26.32 -13.40
CA ARG A 519 5.17 -26.27 -13.26
C ARG A 519 4.71 -27.50 -12.48
N GLU A 520 3.93 -27.27 -11.42
CA GLU A 520 3.41 -28.32 -10.53
C GLU A 520 1.96 -28.68 -10.85
N GLU A 521 1.31 -29.56 -10.10
CA GLU A 521 -0.07 -29.98 -10.32
C GLU A 521 -1.10 -28.92 -9.88
N GLY A 522 -2.22 -28.79 -10.61
CA GLY A 522 -3.36 -27.98 -10.18
C GLY A 522 -3.33 -26.49 -10.53
N ILE A 523 -4.27 -25.74 -9.94
CA ILE A 523 -4.48 -24.30 -10.17
C ILE A 523 -3.47 -23.48 -9.35
N SER A 524 -2.98 -22.37 -9.90
CA SER A 524 -2.09 -21.47 -9.16
C SER A 524 -2.85 -20.82 -8.00
N ILE A 525 -2.22 -20.67 -6.83
CA ILE A 525 -2.82 -19.93 -5.71
C ILE A 525 -3.11 -18.45 -6.04
N PHE A 526 -2.47 -17.89 -7.07
CA PHE A 526 -2.72 -16.52 -7.56
C PHE A 526 -3.75 -16.44 -8.67
N ASP A 527 -4.24 -17.57 -9.18
CA ASP A 527 -5.25 -17.54 -10.22
C ASP A 527 -6.63 -17.23 -9.60
N PRO A 528 -7.27 -16.08 -9.92
CA PRO A 528 -8.53 -15.67 -9.30
C PRO A 528 -9.73 -16.45 -9.87
N PHE A 529 -9.54 -17.74 -10.18
CA PHE A 529 -10.56 -18.60 -10.75
C PHE A 529 -11.61 -19.01 -9.69
N PRO A 530 -12.91 -18.76 -9.91
CA PRO A 530 -13.95 -19.10 -8.95
C PRO A 530 -14.27 -20.60 -8.99
N VAL A 531 -13.44 -21.42 -8.34
CA VAL A 531 -13.65 -22.86 -8.23
C VAL A 531 -14.99 -23.14 -7.54
N PRO A 532 -15.89 -23.97 -8.13
CA PRO A 532 -17.16 -24.31 -7.51
C PRO A 532 -16.99 -24.94 -6.12
N PRO A 533 -17.83 -24.60 -5.11
CA PRO A 533 -17.66 -25.10 -3.73
C PRO A 533 -17.57 -26.62 -3.59
N ALA A 534 -18.21 -27.38 -4.50
CA ALA A 534 -18.16 -28.83 -4.50
C ALA A 534 -16.78 -29.41 -4.88
N LYS A 535 -15.92 -28.63 -5.56
CA LYS A 535 -14.58 -29.03 -6.04
C LYS A 535 -13.43 -28.41 -5.24
N GLN A 536 -13.69 -27.37 -4.44
CA GLN A 536 -12.66 -26.62 -3.72
C GLN A 536 -11.80 -27.49 -2.77
N ALA A 537 -12.35 -28.58 -2.23
CA ALA A 537 -11.65 -29.44 -1.28
C ALA A 537 -10.75 -30.50 -1.94
N THR A 538 -10.91 -30.73 -3.24
CA THR A 538 -10.32 -31.85 -3.97
C THR A 538 -9.47 -31.41 -5.15
N ILE A 539 -9.76 -30.26 -5.76
CA ILE A 539 -8.93 -29.70 -6.82
C ILE A 539 -7.52 -29.40 -6.28
N PRO A 540 -6.45 -29.82 -6.98
CA PRO A 540 -5.10 -29.51 -6.57
C PRO A 540 -4.80 -28.01 -6.77
N TYR A 541 -3.96 -27.48 -5.88
CA TYR A 541 -3.35 -26.15 -6.00
C TYR A 541 -1.84 -26.27 -5.80
N PHE A 542 -1.09 -25.39 -6.45
CA PHE A 542 0.35 -25.26 -6.23
C PHE A 542 0.70 -23.85 -5.79
N ASP A 543 1.83 -23.73 -5.09
CA ASP A 543 2.31 -22.52 -4.41
C ASP A 543 2.79 -21.40 -5.35
N ALA A 544 2.62 -21.56 -6.66
CA ALA A 544 3.10 -20.63 -7.67
C ALA A 544 4.63 -20.41 -7.65
N ASN A 545 5.40 -21.36 -7.11
CA ASN A 545 6.85 -21.42 -7.13
C ASN A 545 7.53 -20.18 -6.52
N GLN A 546 7.15 -19.80 -5.29
CA GLN A 546 7.69 -18.59 -4.62
C GLN A 546 9.15 -18.72 -4.15
N GLU A 547 9.79 -19.87 -4.32
CA GLU A 547 11.25 -20.02 -4.18
C GLU A 547 12.04 -19.23 -5.23
N ARG A 548 11.37 -18.81 -6.30
CA ARG A 548 11.96 -18.08 -7.41
C ARG A 548 12.00 -16.58 -7.12
N ILE A 549 13.17 -15.99 -7.33
CA ILE A 549 13.40 -14.55 -7.16
C ILE A 549 13.73 -13.93 -8.51
N LYS A 550 13.10 -12.79 -8.84
CA LYS A 550 13.44 -11.97 -9.99
C LYS A 550 14.60 -11.03 -9.64
N ALA A 551 15.56 -10.87 -10.54
CA ALA A 551 16.65 -9.92 -10.37
C ALA A 551 16.47 -8.69 -11.27
N PHE A 552 16.44 -7.50 -10.67
CA PHE A 552 16.28 -6.23 -11.37
C PHE A 552 17.40 -5.25 -11.01
N PRO A 553 17.89 -4.43 -11.95
CA PRO A 553 18.76 -3.32 -11.60
C PRO A 553 17.96 -2.18 -10.94
N LEU A 554 18.53 -1.54 -9.93
CA LEU A 554 17.94 -0.32 -9.32
C LEU A 554 17.77 0.82 -10.34
N LEU A 555 18.77 1.00 -11.21
CA LEU A 555 18.80 1.97 -12.31
C LEU A 555 19.62 1.40 -13.47
N GLY A 556 19.26 1.70 -14.72
CA GLY A 556 20.05 1.33 -15.90
C GLY A 556 19.48 0.16 -16.70
N THR A 557 20.30 -0.41 -17.58
CA THR A 557 19.90 -1.51 -18.49
C THR A 557 19.92 -2.85 -17.75
N ARG A 558 18.88 -3.68 -17.98
CA ARG A 558 18.82 -5.02 -17.38
C ARG A 558 19.86 -5.94 -17.98
N LEU A 559 20.38 -6.83 -17.15
CA LEU A 559 21.23 -7.93 -17.59
C LEU A 559 20.37 -9.01 -18.25
N VAL A 560 20.94 -9.64 -19.27
CA VAL A 560 20.33 -10.78 -19.96
C VAL A 560 20.95 -12.08 -19.47
N ALA A 561 20.14 -13.12 -19.32
CA ALA A 561 20.56 -14.43 -18.88
C ALA A 561 19.89 -15.53 -19.69
N ASP A 562 20.58 -16.66 -19.78
CA ASP A 562 20.00 -17.92 -20.23
C ASP A 562 19.74 -18.80 -18.98
N ALA A 563 18.70 -19.62 -19.01
CA ALA A 563 18.39 -20.54 -17.92
C ALA A 563 19.51 -21.56 -17.72
N GLY A 564 19.73 -21.96 -16.48
CA GLY A 564 20.84 -22.82 -16.06
C GLY A 564 22.18 -22.09 -15.88
N ALA A 565 22.27 -20.79 -16.19
CA ALA A 565 23.48 -20.02 -15.93
C ALA A 565 23.69 -19.85 -14.40
N PRO A 566 24.90 -20.07 -13.88
CA PRO A 566 25.20 -19.70 -12.50
C PRO A 566 25.22 -18.18 -12.36
N VAL A 567 24.68 -17.66 -11.26
CA VAL A 567 24.70 -16.23 -10.93
C VAL A 567 25.30 -16.03 -9.54
N SER A 568 26.11 -14.99 -9.36
CA SER A 568 26.75 -14.68 -8.08
C SER A 568 26.86 -13.18 -7.85
N GLY A 569 27.00 -12.77 -6.59
CA GLY A 569 27.16 -11.36 -6.22
C GLY A 569 25.88 -10.54 -6.36
N LEU A 570 24.72 -11.16 -6.10
CA LEU A 570 23.44 -10.46 -6.04
C LEU A 570 23.33 -9.78 -4.66
N VAL A 571 23.29 -8.45 -4.64
CA VAL A 571 23.14 -7.65 -3.43
C VAL A 571 22.22 -6.48 -3.74
N GLY A 572 21.19 -6.27 -2.94
CA GLY A 572 20.19 -5.23 -3.20
C GLY A 572 19.00 -5.30 -2.24
N PRO A 573 18.15 -4.26 -2.17
CA PRO A 573 16.88 -4.35 -1.47
C PRO A 573 15.99 -5.45 -2.06
N LEU A 574 15.26 -6.15 -1.19
CA LEU A 574 14.19 -7.07 -1.58
C LEU A 574 12.85 -6.31 -1.63
N THR A 575 11.94 -6.68 -2.52
CA THR A 575 10.57 -6.13 -2.59
C THR A 575 9.65 -7.19 -3.20
N TYR A 576 8.34 -7.06 -3.03
CA TYR A 576 7.36 -7.91 -3.70
C TYR A 576 6.66 -7.16 -4.85
N PHE A 577 6.59 -7.76 -6.05
CA PHE A 577 5.85 -7.16 -7.16
C PHE A 577 5.47 -8.20 -8.23
N GLY A 578 4.23 -8.12 -8.73
CA GLY A 578 3.71 -9.01 -9.78
C GLY A 578 3.86 -10.49 -9.40
N ASP A 579 3.34 -10.84 -8.22
CA ASP A 579 3.28 -12.18 -7.64
C ASP A 579 4.64 -12.90 -7.53
N SER A 580 5.72 -12.13 -7.30
CA SER A 580 7.06 -12.68 -7.08
C SER A 580 7.95 -11.71 -6.30
N TRP A 581 8.91 -12.28 -5.57
CA TRP A 581 9.99 -11.55 -4.92
C TRP A 581 10.97 -10.98 -5.94
N GLU A 582 11.37 -9.72 -5.76
CA GLU A 582 12.34 -9.01 -6.61
C GLU A 582 13.55 -8.53 -5.79
N LEU A 583 14.76 -8.94 -6.20
CA LEU A 583 16.02 -8.42 -5.67
C LEU A 583 16.55 -7.31 -6.59
N LEU A 584 16.68 -6.11 -6.03
CA LEU A 584 17.07 -4.91 -6.77
C LEU A 584 18.58 -4.63 -6.69
N TYR A 585 19.38 -5.19 -7.61
CA TYR A 585 20.83 -5.07 -7.59
C TYR A 585 21.37 -3.71 -8.07
N ASP A 586 22.54 -3.31 -7.56
CA ASP A 586 23.24 -2.10 -7.99
C ASP A 586 24.04 -2.34 -9.28
N VAL A 587 23.85 -1.49 -10.28
CA VAL A 587 24.59 -1.54 -11.55
C VAL A 587 26.03 -1.08 -11.46
N ALA A 588 26.42 -0.39 -10.39
CA ALA A 588 27.84 -0.11 -10.14
C ALA A 588 28.61 -1.38 -9.70
N ASN A 589 27.88 -2.39 -9.18
CA ASN A 589 28.42 -3.69 -8.77
C ASN A 589 27.50 -4.81 -9.29
N PRO A 590 27.37 -4.97 -10.62
CA PRO A 590 26.40 -5.89 -11.19
C PRO A 590 26.73 -7.34 -10.85
N PRO A 591 25.71 -8.22 -10.73
CA PRO A 591 25.94 -9.64 -10.51
C PRO A 591 26.68 -10.26 -11.70
N VAL A 592 27.45 -11.31 -11.42
CA VAL A 592 28.20 -12.06 -12.43
C VAL A 592 27.35 -13.23 -12.89
N ILE A 593 26.98 -13.23 -14.18
CA ILE A 593 26.19 -14.29 -14.82
C ILE A 593 27.11 -15.15 -15.69
N GLY A 594 27.10 -16.46 -15.47
CA GLY A 594 27.84 -17.43 -16.24
C GLY A 594 27.21 -17.72 -17.61
N GLN A 595 27.55 -18.88 -18.17
CA GLN A 595 26.93 -19.40 -19.39
C GLN A 595 26.38 -20.80 -19.09
N PRO A 596 25.17 -21.15 -19.53
CA PRO A 596 24.68 -22.50 -19.40
C PRO A 596 25.33 -23.42 -20.43
N THR A 597 25.05 -24.71 -20.33
CA THR A 597 25.56 -25.72 -21.26
C THR A 597 24.41 -26.29 -22.08
N ALA A 598 24.50 -26.16 -23.40
CA ALA A 598 23.63 -26.88 -24.31
C ALA A 598 23.98 -28.37 -24.33
N SER A 599 22.99 -29.25 -24.48
CA SER A 599 23.22 -30.69 -24.61
C SER A 599 22.46 -31.32 -25.77
N ALA A 600 23.17 -32.10 -26.58
CA ALA A 600 22.56 -32.98 -27.58
C ALA A 600 22.00 -34.23 -26.91
N VAL A 601 21.01 -34.87 -27.54
CA VAL A 601 20.63 -36.24 -27.19
C VAL A 601 21.77 -37.22 -27.51
N SER A 602 21.80 -38.36 -26.83
CA SER A 602 22.80 -39.41 -27.05
C SER A 602 22.81 -39.95 -28.49
N ASP A 603 23.93 -40.48 -28.97
CA ASP A 603 23.95 -41.16 -30.28
C ASP A 603 23.12 -42.47 -30.23
N PRO A 604 22.26 -42.74 -31.23
CA PRO A 604 21.46 -43.96 -31.22
C PRO A 604 22.31 -45.21 -31.42
N GLY A 605 21.99 -46.29 -30.71
CA GLY A 605 22.57 -47.60 -30.90
C GLY A 605 22.22 -48.20 -32.26
N ALA A 606 23.04 -49.14 -32.75
CA ALA A 606 22.82 -49.80 -34.05
C ALA A 606 21.51 -50.61 -34.13
N ASN A 607 20.91 -50.90 -32.97
CA ASN A 607 19.67 -51.64 -32.80
C ASN A 607 18.48 -50.74 -32.48
N ASP A 608 18.70 -49.44 -32.33
CA ASP A 608 17.67 -48.54 -31.85
C ASP A 608 16.82 -48.06 -33.03
N ILE A 609 15.54 -47.84 -32.77
CA ILE A 609 14.64 -47.04 -33.61
C ILE A 609 14.52 -45.68 -32.92
N THR A 610 14.66 -44.59 -33.65
CA THR A 610 14.50 -43.24 -33.08
C THR A 610 13.27 -42.55 -33.65
N VAL A 611 12.41 -42.07 -32.75
CA VAL A 611 11.22 -41.27 -33.06
C VAL A 611 11.31 -39.96 -32.28
N ALA A 612 11.11 -38.82 -32.92
CA ALA A 612 11.19 -37.51 -32.25
C ALA A 612 10.01 -36.61 -32.60
N GLY A 613 9.70 -35.67 -31.71
CA GLY A 613 8.80 -34.54 -31.93
C GLY A 613 9.59 -33.23 -31.86
N PHE A 614 9.32 -32.30 -32.77
CA PHE A 614 9.96 -30.98 -32.76
C PHE A 614 9.01 -29.88 -33.23
N ASN A 615 8.63 -28.99 -32.33
CA ASN A 615 8.03 -27.70 -32.68
C ASN A 615 9.10 -26.78 -33.31
N LEU A 616 8.89 -26.36 -34.56
CA LEU A 616 9.85 -25.56 -35.33
C LEU A 616 9.59 -24.04 -35.27
N LEU A 617 8.63 -23.60 -34.44
CA LEU A 617 8.24 -22.22 -34.18
C LEU A 617 7.99 -21.43 -35.47
N ARG A 618 6.78 -21.50 -36.02
CA ARG A 618 6.34 -20.71 -37.18
C ARG A 618 7.32 -20.80 -38.37
N PHE A 619 7.65 -22.00 -38.82
CA PHE A 619 8.63 -22.27 -39.88
C PHE A 619 8.02 -22.01 -41.27
N PHE A 620 7.96 -20.73 -41.64
CA PHE A 620 7.46 -20.21 -42.91
C PHE A 620 8.54 -20.09 -44.00
N ASP A 621 8.11 -19.97 -45.24
CA ASP A 621 8.90 -19.85 -46.45
C ASP A 621 8.91 -18.40 -47.01
N THR A 622 9.23 -18.26 -48.30
CA THR A 622 9.43 -16.97 -48.98
C THR A 622 8.27 -16.59 -49.91
N VAL A 623 7.23 -17.42 -49.96
CA VAL A 623 6.04 -17.30 -50.79
C VAL A 623 4.94 -16.69 -49.93
N ASN A 624 4.22 -15.74 -50.51
CA ASN A 624 3.02 -15.20 -49.87
C ASN A 624 1.83 -16.03 -50.32
N ASP A 625 1.06 -16.56 -49.38
CA ASP A 625 -0.18 -17.29 -49.57
C ASP A 625 -1.36 -16.37 -49.21
N PRO A 626 -1.90 -15.57 -50.15
CA PRO A 626 -2.77 -14.42 -49.83
C PRO A 626 -4.12 -14.76 -49.17
N ALA A 627 -4.43 -16.05 -49.06
CA ALA A 627 -5.61 -16.57 -48.39
C ALA A 627 -5.43 -16.68 -46.87
N ILE A 628 -4.19 -16.72 -46.39
CA ILE A 628 -3.78 -16.72 -44.99
C ILE A 628 -3.02 -15.41 -44.68
N GLY A 629 -2.88 -15.08 -43.39
CA GLY A 629 -2.27 -13.84 -42.92
C GLY A 629 -0.85 -14.09 -42.38
N GLU A 630 -0.03 -14.77 -43.15
CA GLU A 630 1.25 -15.35 -42.76
C GLU A 630 2.44 -14.38 -42.83
N PRO A 631 3.46 -14.55 -41.98
CA PRO A 631 4.77 -13.94 -42.17
C PRO A 631 5.49 -14.52 -43.39
N VAL A 632 5.82 -13.67 -44.36
CA VAL A 632 6.65 -14.05 -45.51
C VAL A 632 8.11 -13.74 -45.23
N LEU A 633 9.00 -14.73 -45.33
CA LEU A 633 10.43 -14.55 -45.07
C LEU A 633 11.16 -13.98 -46.29
N THR A 634 12.21 -13.22 -46.01
CA THR A 634 13.22 -12.94 -47.04
C THR A 634 13.99 -14.22 -47.39
N PRO A 635 14.51 -14.36 -48.63
CA PRO A 635 15.31 -15.53 -49.00
C PRO A 635 16.53 -15.77 -48.10
N ALA A 636 17.16 -14.70 -47.59
CA ALA A 636 18.28 -14.80 -46.67
C ALA A 636 17.83 -15.32 -45.29
N ALA A 637 16.71 -14.81 -44.76
CA ALA A 637 16.12 -15.27 -43.52
C ALA A 637 15.75 -16.76 -43.59
N PHE A 638 15.10 -17.19 -44.68
CA PHE A 638 14.74 -18.59 -44.89
C PHE A 638 15.97 -19.50 -44.98
N ALA A 639 16.99 -19.11 -45.76
CA ALA A 639 18.24 -19.86 -45.86
C ALA A 639 18.96 -20.00 -44.50
N ASN A 640 18.97 -18.94 -43.70
CA ASN A 640 19.53 -18.93 -42.35
C ASN A 640 18.77 -19.89 -41.42
N ARG A 641 17.44 -19.88 -41.44
CA ARG A 641 16.60 -20.80 -40.66
C ARG A 641 16.79 -22.26 -41.09
N LEU A 642 16.83 -22.54 -42.40
CA LEU A 642 17.15 -23.87 -42.93
C LEU A 642 18.49 -24.37 -42.38
N ALA A 643 19.52 -23.51 -42.39
CA ALA A 643 20.85 -23.88 -41.94
C ALA A 643 20.91 -24.20 -40.45
N LYS A 644 20.30 -23.34 -39.62
CA LYS A 644 20.31 -23.48 -38.16
C LYS A 644 19.45 -24.65 -37.70
N THR A 645 18.21 -24.77 -38.20
CA THR A 645 17.31 -25.88 -37.87
C THR A 645 17.83 -27.21 -38.42
N GLY A 646 18.43 -27.21 -39.62
CA GLY A 646 19.09 -28.40 -40.17
C GLY A 646 20.24 -28.90 -39.29
N ALA A 647 21.09 -27.99 -38.78
CA ALA A 647 22.16 -28.34 -37.85
C ALA A 647 21.64 -28.87 -36.51
N ALA A 648 20.57 -28.27 -35.97
CA ALA A 648 19.89 -28.75 -34.77
C ALA A 648 19.41 -30.21 -34.95
N ILE A 649 18.70 -30.50 -36.05
CA ILE A 649 18.20 -31.86 -36.33
C ILE A 649 19.36 -32.84 -36.52
N CYS A 650 20.42 -32.45 -37.23
CA CYS A 650 21.55 -33.32 -37.54
C CYS A 650 22.37 -33.72 -36.31
N ASP A 651 22.86 -32.74 -35.58
CA ASP A 651 23.92 -32.97 -34.60
C ASP A 651 23.41 -32.98 -33.16
N TRP A 652 22.22 -32.41 -32.91
CA TRP A 652 21.64 -32.23 -31.58
C TRP A 652 20.45 -33.15 -31.31
N VAL A 653 19.59 -33.38 -32.30
CA VAL A 653 18.51 -34.41 -32.27
C VAL A 653 18.99 -35.75 -32.83
N LYS A 654 20.15 -35.76 -33.51
CA LYS A 654 20.81 -36.94 -34.08
C LYS A 654 20.06 -37.61 -35.23
N ALA A 655 19.43 -36.80 -36.09
CA ALA A 655 18.75 -37.24 -37.32
C ALA A 655 17.92 -38.52 -37.13
N PRO A 656 16.83 -38.45 -36.32
CA PRO A 656 16.04 -39.62 -35.96
C PRO A 656 15.40 -40.31 -37.17
N ASP A 657 15.06 -41.60 -37.05
CA ASP A 657 14.47 -42.38 -38.14
C ASP A 657 13.11 -41.80 -38.59
N ILE A 658 12.30 -41.32 -37.64
CA ILE A 658 11.02 -40.64 -37.87
C ILE A 658 10.99 -39.36 -37.01
N LEU A 659 10.89 -38.19 -37.64
CA LEU A 659 10.74 -36.91 -36.96
C LEU A 659 9.37 -36.33 -37.24
N GLY A 660 8.49 -36.29 -36.24
CA GLY A 660 7.29 -35.46 -36.25
C GLY A 660 7.67 -34.00 -36.06
N VAL A 661 7.18 -33.13 -36.94
CA VAL A 661 7.37 -31.68 -36.85
C VAL A 661 6.02 -31.00 -36.73
N VAL A 662 5.96 -29.94 -35.95
CA VAL A 662 4.81 -29.05 -35.90
C VAL A 662 5.26 -27.62 -36.21
N GLU A 663 4.31 -26.74 -36.49
CA GLU A 663 4.58 -25.32 -36.78
C GLU A 663 5.31 -25.12 -38.12
N VAL A 664 4.98 -25.92 -39.13
CA VAL A 664 5.57 -25.82 -40.48
C VAL A 664 4.50 -25.36 -41.44
N GLU A 665 4.81 -24.38 -42.28
CA GLU A 665 3.82 -23.77 -43.17
C GLU A 665 3.16 -24.77 -44.13
N ASN A 666 3.96 -25.46 -44.94
CA ASN A 666 3.42 -26.34 -45.97
C ASN A 666 4.44 -27.44 -46.36
N LEU A 667 4.04 -28.33 -47.26
CA LEU A 667 4.88 -29.43 -47.73
C LEU A 667 6.12 -28.95 -48.51
N GLY A 668 6.02 -27.83 -49.23
CA GLY A 668 7.15 -27.20 -49.94
C GLY A 668 8.23 -26.77 -48.96
N THR A 669 7.86 -26.06 -47.91
CA THR A 669 8.75 -25.62 -46.83
C THR A 669 9.44 -26.80 -46.15
N LEU A 670 8.68 -27.86 -45.81
CA LEU A 670 9.24 -29.07 -45.22
C LEU A 670 10.19 -29.81 -46.19
N THR A 671 9.91 -29.75 -47.49
CA THR A 671 10.77 -30.33 -48.53
C THR A 671 12.12 -29.62 -48.62
N GLU A 672 12.15 -28.29 -48.54
CA GLU A 672 13.40 -27.53 -48.53
C GLU A 672 14.26 -27.85 -47.29
N LEU A 673 13.64 -28.01 -46.11
CA LEU A 673 14.34 -28.47 -44.91
C LEU A 673 14.91 -29.88 -45.08
N ALA A 674 14.14 -30.81 -45.65
CA ALA A 674 14.61 -32.16 -45.94
C ALA A 674 15.79 -32.15 -46.92
N ASN A 675 15.72 -31.34 -47.99
CA ASN A 675 16.79 -31.18 -48.97
C ASN A 675 18.06 -30.62 -48.33
N TYR A 676 17.93 -29.60 -47.48
CA TYR A 676 19.06 -29.03 -46.76
C TYR A 676 19.74 -30.08 -45.88
N ILE A 677 18.96 -30.82 -45.08
CA ILE A 677 19.50 -31.89 -44.22
C ILE A 677 20.17 -32.97 -45.08
N ASN A 678 19.52 -33.45 -46.13
CA ASN A 678 20.06 -34.51 -46.99
C ASN A 678 21.38 -34.12 -47.68
N GLY A 679 21.59 -32.83 -47.95
CA GLY A 679 22.82 -32.30 -48.54
C GLY A 679 23.96 -32.07 -47.53
N ASN A 680 23.66 -31.86 -46.25
CA ASN A 680 24.63 -31.36 -45.27
C ASN A 680 24.84 -32.26 -44.04
N CYS A 681 23.90 -33.17 -43.74
CA CYS A 681 23.97 -34.04 -42.57
C CYS A 681 24.96 -35.19 -42.78
N ALA A 682 25.93 -35.36 -41.88
CA ALA A 682 26.91 -36.44 -41.97
C ALA A 682 26.29 -37.85 -41.90
N SER A 683 25.17 -38.00 -41.19
CA SER A 683 24.43 -39.27 -41.06
C SER A 683 23.68 -39.68 -42.33
N ALA A 684 23.52 -38.75 -43.29
CA ALA A 684 22.82 -38.94 -44.56
C ALA A 684 21.47 -39.68 -44.42
N PRO A 685 20.48 -39.12 -43.69
CA PRO A 685 19.22 -39.80 -43.38
C PRO A 685 18.35 -40.05 -44.63
N ALA A 686 18.58 -39.31 -45.72
CA ALA A 686 17.74 -39.32 -46.91
C ALA A 686 16.26 -39.12 -46.53
N TYR A 687 15.97 -38.04 -45.81
CA TYR A 687 14.63 -37.71 -45.37
C TYR A 687 13.68 -37.51 -46.55
N ALA A 688 12.53 -38.18 -46.46
CA ALA A 688 11.35 -37.91 -47.28
C ALA A 688 10.34 -37.11 -46.43
N PRO A 689 9.84 -35.96 -46.92
CA PRO A 689 8.86 -35.15 -46.23
C PRO A 689 7.43 -35.64 -46.47
N TYR A 690 6.60 -35.58 -45.43
CA TYR A 690 5.16 -35.85 -45.49
C TYR A 690 4.42 -34.78 -44.68
N LEU A 691 3.51 -34.05 -45.31
CA LEU A 691 2.69 -33.03 -44.66
C LEU A 691 1.37 -32.96 -45.42
N LEU A 692 0.27 -32.83 -44.68
CA LEU A 692 -1.06 -32.58 -45.23
C LEU A 692 -1.57 -31.29 -44.63
N GLU A 693 -2.14 -30.41 -45.46
CA GLU A 693 -2.63 -29.11 -45.04
C GLU A 693 -3.71 -29.24 -43.97
N GLY A 694 -3.62 -28.46 -42.90
CA GLY A 694 -4.55 -28.39 -41.77
C GLY A 694 -5.65 -27.36 -41.96
N ASN A 695 -6.12 -26.77 -40.86
CA ASN A 695 -7.17 -25.76 -40.83
C ASN A 695 -6.73 -24.49 -40.09
N ASP A 696 -5.45 -24.38 -39.73
CA ASP A 696 -4.93 -23.25 -38.98
C ASP A 696 -4.96 -21.99 -39.82
N VAL A 697 -5.58 -20.94 -39.29
CA VAL A 697 -5.74 -19.67 -40.01
C VAL A 697 -4.43 -18.92 -40.20
N GLY A 698 -3.40 -19.25 -39.41
CA GLY A 698 -2.03 -18.76 -39.55
C GLY A 698 -1.19 -19.60 -40.51
N GLY A 699 -1.74 -20.67 -41.08
CA GLY A 699 -1.11 -21.49 -42.12
C GLY A 699 -0.04 -22.44 -41.62
N ILE A 700 -0.06 -22.84 -40.36
CA ILE A 700 0.92 -23.79 -39.81
C ILE A 700 0.33 -25.18 -39.61
N ASP A 701 1.16 -26.18 -39.88
CA ASP A 701 0.75 -27.57 -39.97
C ASP A 701 1.67 -28.53 -39.19
N VAL A 702 1.26 -29.80 -39.23
CA VAL A 702 1.92 -30.95 -38.65
C VAL A 702 2.42 -31.87 -39.78
N GLY A 703 3.66 -32.36 -39.67
CA GLY A 703 4.31 -33.17 -40.70
C GLY A 703 5.29 -34.21 -40.16
N PHE A 704 5.89 -34.96 -41.07
CA PHE A 704 6.96 -35.92 -40.80
C PHE A 704 8.16 -35.72 -41.75
N LEU A 705 9.37 -35.83 -41.21
CA LEU A 705 10.58 -36.18 -41.97
C LEU A 705 10.92 -37.64 -41.66
N VAL A 706 10.98 -38.49 -42.69
CA VAL A 706 11.14 -39.94 -42.54
C VAL A 706 12.41 -40.42 -43.23
N SER A 707 13.32 -41.06 -42.49
CA SER A 707 14.61 -41.50 -43.01
C SER A 707 14.42 -42.65 -44.00
N THR A 708 14.72 -42.41 -45.28
CA THR A 708 14.69 -43.43 -46.33
C THR A 708 16.07 -44.02 -46.65
N ARG A 709 17.11 -43.67 -45.86
CA ARG A 709 18.47 -44.20 -46.06
C ARG A 709 18.44 -45.72 -46.24
N THR A 710 19.15 -46.19 -47.25
CA THR A 710 19.11 -47.61 -47.62
C THR A 710 19.86 -48.44 -46.58
N VAL A 711 19.18 -49.39 -45.92
CA VAL A 711 19.83 -50.31 -44.96
C VAL A 711 20.27 -51.62 -45.61
N ARG A 712 19.61 -52.03 -46.70
CA ARG A 712 19.93 -53.17 -47.58
C ARG A 712 19.49 -52.83 -48.99
N ALA A 713 20.04 -53.49 -50.01
CA ALA A 713 19.71 -53.20 -51.41
C ALA A 713 18.19 -53.14 -51.66
N GLY A 714 17.68 -51.95 -52.03
CA GLY A 714 16.26 -51.70 -52.29
C GLY A 714 15.35 -51.61 -51.06
N VAL A 715 15.91 -51.63 -49.85
CA VAL A 715 15.14 -51.58 -48.58
C VAL A 715 15.47 -50.29 -47.82
N PRO A 716 14.52 -49.34 -47.69
CA PRO A 716 14.72 -48.11 -46.93
C PRO A 716 14.73 -48.41 -45.42
N ARG A 717 15.37 -47.53 -44.64
CA ARG A 717 15.38 -47.59 -43.18
C ARG A 717 13.96 -47.58 -42.62
N VAL A 718 13.11 -46.65 -43.07
CA VAL A 718 11.68 -46.68 -42.76
C VAL A 718 10.90 -46.94 -44.04
N GLN A 719 10.12 -48.01 -44.04
CA GLN A 719 9.15 -48.30 -45.09
C GLN A 719 7.79 -47.73 -44.67
N VAL A 720 7.40 -46.61 -45.29
CA VAL A 720 6.07 -46.01 -45.06
C VAL A 720 5.00 -46.81 -45.79
N ALA A 721 3.91 -47.14 -45.10
CA ALA A 721 2.73 -47.79 -45.66
C ALA A 721 1.60 -46.78 -45.93
N SER A 722 1.35 -45.87 -44.98
CA SER A 722 0.37 -44.80 -45.15
C SER A 722 0.69 -43.60 -44.26
N VAL A 723 0.29 -42.41 -44.70
CA VAL A 723 0.23 -41.18 -43.90
C VAL A 723 -1.15 -40.57 -44.08
N ALA A 724 -1.85 -40.28 -42.99
CA ALA A 724 -3.21 -39.73 -43.04
C ALA A 724 -3.48 -38.77 -41.87
N GLN A 725 -4.20 -37.68 -42.11
CA GLN A 725 -4.72 -36.80 -41.06
C GLN A 725 -5.93 -37.41 -40.36
N HIS A 726 -6.06 -37.14 -39.08
CA HIS A 726 -7.21 -37.53 -38.27
C HIS A 726 -7.91 -36.29 -37.71
N GLY A 727 -9.24 -36.27 -37.79
CA GLY A 727 -10.06 -35.22 -37.18
C GLY A 727 -10.08 -33.87 -37.91
N LYS A 728 -9.65 -33.80 -39.18
CA LYS A 728 -9.60 -32.55 -39.96
C LYS A 728 -10.96 -31.84 -40.05
N ASP A 729 -12.01 -32.58 -40.38
CA ASP A 729 -13.36 -32.01 -40.55
C ASP A 729 -14.22 -32.17 -39.30
N THR A 730 -13.64 -32.57 -38.16
CA THR A 730 -14.37 -32.75 -36.90
C THR A 730 -14.79 -31.37 -36.36
N GLU A 731 -16.06 -31.22 -36.02
CA GLU A 731 -16.62 -30.00 -35.43
C GLU A 731 -17.01 -30.20 -33.95
N TYR A 732 -17.01 -29.10 -33.19
CA TYR A 732 -17.49 -29.06 -31.80
C TYR A 732 -18.49 -27.92 -31.59
N GLY A 733 -19.40 -28.07 -30.61
CA GLY A 733 -20.44 -27.09 -30.33
C GLY A 733 -19.94 -25.90 -29.50
N THR A 734 -20.08 -24.69 -30.05
CA THR A 734 -19.54 -23.46 -29.46
C THR A 734 -20.58 -22.58 -28.77
N ASN A 735 -21.85 -22.65 -29.17
CA ASN A 735 -22.92 -21.88 -28.52
C ASN A 735 -24.31 -22.54 -28.73
N PRO A 736 -25.02 -22.92 -27.65
CA PRO A 736 -24.53 -22.96 -26.28
C PRO A 736 -23.34 -23.93 -26.17
N LEU A 737 -22.35 -23.62 -25.34
CA LEU A 737 -21.11 -24.41 -25.24
C LEU A 737 -21.43 -25.88 -24.94
N GLY A 738 -20.84 -26.79 -25.73
CA GLY A 738 -21.08 -28.23 -25.64
C GLY A 738 -22.38 -28.75 -26.23
N CYS A 739 -23.08 -27.95 -27.04
CA CYS A 739 -24.18 -28.44 -27.86
C CYS A 739 -23.70 -29.44 -28.95
N THR A 740 -24.61 -30.29 -29.44
CA THR A 740 -24.29 -31.19 -30.55
C THR A 740 -24.22 -30.40 -31.87
N PRO A 741 -23.09 -30.43 -32.62
CA PRO A 741 -23.00 -29.79 -33.92
C PRO A 741 -24.15 -30.18 -34.85
N GLY A 742 -24.73 -29.19 -35.55
CA GLY A 742 -25.88 -29.37 -36.44
C GLY A 742 -27.25 -29.43 -35.75
N ALA A 743 -27.33 -29.46 -34.41
CA ALA A 743 -28.60 -29.32 -33.69
C ALA A 743 -29.20 -27.91 -33.86
N ALA A 744 -30.54 -27.80 -33.82
CA ALA A 744 -31.22 -26.52 -33.96
C ALA A 744 -30.79 -25.53 -32.87
N GLY A 745 -30.29 -24.35 -33.27
CA GLY A 745 -29.79 -23.32 -32.35
C GLY A 745 -28.35 -23.54 -31.86
N CYS A 746 -27.68 -24.62 -32.29
CA CYS A 746 -26.26 -24.86 -32.03
C CYS A 746 -25.40 -24.22 -33.12
N THR A 747 -24.41 -23.42 -32.72
CA THR A 747 -23.31 -23.03 -33.59
C THR A 747 -22.12 -23.96 -33.35
N SER A 748 -21.34 -24.24 -34.40
CA SER A 748 -20.16 -25.09 -34.33
C SER A 748 -18.93 -24.41 -34.96
N SER A 749 -17.76 -24.93 -34.63
CA SER A 749 -16.48 -24.59 -35.24
C SER A 749 -15.64 -25.85 -35.43
N LEU A 750 -14.59 -25.77 -36.24
CA LEU A 750 -13.63 -26.87 -36.40
C LEU A 750 -12.92 -27.13 -35.08
N LEU A 751 -12.87 -28.40 -34.70
CA LEU A 751 -12.22 -28.84 -33.47
C LEU A 751 -10.70 -28.76 -33.60
N ASN A 752 -10.15 -29.21 -34.73
CA ASN A 752 -8.71 -29.28 -34.94
C ASN A 752 -8.26 -28.22 -35.94
N ASP A 753 -7.62 -27.16 -35.43
CA ASP A 753 -6.90 -26.21 -36.29
C ASP A 753 -5.70 -26.92 -36.95
N ARG A 754 -5.03 -27.79 -36.19
CA ARG A 754 -3.85 -28.57 -36.62
C ARG A 754 -4.09 -30.06 -36.39
N PRO A 755 -4.80 -30.74 -37.32
CA PRO A 755 -5.21 -32.13 -37.15
C PRO A 755 -4.01 -33.09 -37.02
N SER A 756 -4.11 -34.05 -36.11
CA SER A 756 -3.04 -35.03 -35.88
C SER A 756 -2.74 -35.85 -37.15
N LEU A 757 -1.46 -36.13 -37.39
CA LEU A 757 -0.99 -36.88 -38.55
C LEU A 757 -0.53 -38.28 -38.13
N VAL A 758 -1.10 -39.31 -38.76
CA VAL A 758 -0.84 -40.72 -38.45
C VAL A 758 0.01 -41.35 -39.55
N LEU A 759 1.22 -41.80 -39.22
CA LEU A 759 2.08 -42.59 -40.06
C LEU A 759 2.02 -44.06 -39.63
N ARG A 760 1.72 -44.96 -40.57
CA ARG A 760 1.90 -46.41 -40.39
C ARG A 760 3.03 -46.91 -41.27
N GLY A 761 3.93 -47.71 -40.72
CA GLY A 761 5.05 -48.25 -41.47
C GLY A 761 5.80 -49.34 -40.72
N ALA A 762 7.02 -49.60 -41.18
CA ALA A 762 7.94 -50.50 -40.50
C ALA A 762 9.39 -50.02 -40.62
N VAL A 763 10.15 -50.20 -39.55
CA VAL A 763 11.56 -49.85 -39.48
C VAL A 763 12.40 -51.09 -39.77
N ASN A 764 13.26 -50.99 -40.78
CA ASN A 764 14.10 -52.06 -41.27
C ASN A 764 15.53 -51.95 -40.73
N PHE A 765 16.14 -53.09 -40.47
CA PHE A 765 17.52 -53.19 -40.02
C PHE A 765 18.41 -53.79 -41.10
N ALA A 766 19.71 -53.51 -41.02
CA ALA A 766 20.71 -54.06 -41.91
C ALA A 766 20.81 -55.59 -41.81
N ASP A 767 20.45 -56.17 -40.66
CA ASP A 767 20.66 -57.59 -40.35
C ASP A 767 19.53 -58.52 -40.82
N GLY A 768 18.41 -57.99 -41.32
CA GLY A 768 17.24 -58.84 -41.57
C GLY A 768 15.94 -58.27 -41.07
N ARG A 769 15.98 -57.74 -39.85
CA ARG A 769 14.79 -57.46 -39.05
C ARG A 769 13.95 -56.33 -39.62
N THR A 770 12.67 -56.40 -39.29
CA THR A 770 11.66 -55.39 -39.59
C THR A 770 10.76 -55.26 -38.38
N TYR A 771 10.49 -54.04 -37.94
CA TYR A 771 9.66 -53.75 -36.76
C TYR A 771 8.50 -52.84 -37.17
N PRO A 772 7.24 -53.31 -37.10
CA PRO A 772 6.07 -52.49 -37.46
C PRO A 772 5.84 -51.42 -36.39
N LEU A 773 5.54 -50.20 -36.83
CA LEU A 773 5.35 -49.06 -35.94
C LEU A 773 4.33 -48.08 -36.52
N THR A 774 3.43 -47.60 -35.67
CA THR A 774 2.51 -46.50 -35.93
C THR A 774 2.98 -45.28 -35.13
N VAL A 775 3.22 -44.17 -35.80
CA VAL A 775 3.62 -42.90 -35.18
C VAL A 775 2.53 -41.87 -35.43
N ILE A 776 2.06 -41.22 -34.39
CA ILE A 776 1.09 -40.12 -34.45
C ILE A 776 1.83 -38.86 -34.01
N THR A 777 1.70 -37.79 -34.78
CA THR A 777 2.14 -36.48 -34.34
C THR A 777 0.98 -35.51 -34.23
N ASN A 778 1.00 -34.67 -33.20
CA ASN A 778 -0.10 -33.77 -32.86
C ASN A 778 0.40 -32.38 -32.51
N HIS A 779 -0.49 -31.40 -32.69
CA HIS A 779 -0.32 -30.05 -32.19
C HIS A 779 -1.65 -29.53 -31.62
N LEU A 780 -1.92 -29.84 -30.35
CA LEU A 780 -3.19 -29.48 -29.71
C LEU A 780 -3.25 -27.99 -29.38
N ARG A 781 -4.43 -27.51 -28.97
CA ARG A 781 -4.72 -26.11 -28.63
C ARG A 781 -3.88 -25.66 -27.43
N SER A 782 -3.24 -24.49 -27.54
CA SER A 782 -2.46 -23.86 -26.46
C SER A 782 -3.25 -23.59 -25.17
N LEU A 783 -2.54 -23.40 -24.05
CA LEU A 783 -3.13 -23.14 -22.73
C LEU A 783 -3.73 -21.73 -22.57
N GLY A 784 -3.39 -20.75 -23.41
CA GLY A 784 -3.90 -19.38 -23.26
C GLY A 784 -5.43 -19.29 -23.25
N GLY A 785 -5.99 -18.75 -22.15
CA GLY A 785 -7.43 -18.64 -21.88
C GLY A 785 -8.06 -19.86 -21.19
N ASN A 786 -7.25 -20.83 -20.76
CA ASN A 786 -7.71 -22.00 -20.00
C ASN A 786 -8.24 -21.62 -18.61
N ASP A 787 -7.80 -20.48 -18.09
CA ASP A 787 -8.14 -19.83 -16.82
C ASP A 787 -9.31 -18.83 -16.93
N ASP A 788 -9.89 -18.59 -18.11
CA ASP A 788 -10.96 -17.57 -18.25
C ASP A 788 -12.24 -17.97 -17.47
N PRO A 789 -12.66 -17.23 -16.43
CA PRO A 789 -13.80 -17.59 -15.59
C PRO A 789 -15.15 -17.34 -16.28
N VAL A 790 -15.18 -16.55 -17.35
CA VAL A 790 -16.40 -16.17 -18.09
C VAL A 790 -16.58 -17.04 -19.33
N ASP A 791 -15.51 -17.32 -20.07
CA ASP A 791 -15.52 -18.07 -21.32
C ASP A 791 -14.81 -19.42 -21.22
N GLY A 792 -15.60 -20.49 -21.03
CA GLY A 792 -15.07 -21.86 -21.00
C GLY A 792 -14.67 -22.44 -22.36
N ARG A 793 -14.73 -21.70 -23.48
CA ARG A 793 -14.49 -22.25 -24.83
C ARG A 793 -13.12 -22.88 -25.01
N VAL A 794 -12.06 -22.29 -24.43
CA VAL A 794 -10.69 -22.83 -24.56
C VAL A 794 -10.57 -24.16 -23.81
N ARG A 795 -10.98 -24.19 -22.53
CA ARG A 795 -11.02 -25.41 -21.72
C ARG A 795 -11.80 -26.52 -22.43
N TYR A 796 -13.01 -26.19 -22.89
CA TYR A 796 -13.88 -27.12 -23.59
C TYR A 796 -13.22 -27.65 -24.88
N LYS A 797 -12.67 -26.78 -25.72
CA LYS A 797 -11.98 -27.21 -26.97
C LYS A 797 -10.78 -28.12 -26.68
N ARG A 798 -9.99 -27.81 -25.64
CA ARG A 798 -8.86 -28.67 -25.20
C ARG A 798 -9.34 -30.05 -24.77
N ALA A 799 -10.40 -30.12 -23.97
CA ALA A 799 -11.00 -31.39 -23.54
C ALA A 799 -11.49 -32.23 -24.74
N GLU A 800 -12.17 -31.61 -25.70
CA GLU A 800 -12.66 -32.30 -26.90
C GLU A 800 -11.52 -32.76 -27.83
N GLN A 801 -10.44 -31.98 -27.96
CA GLN A 801 -9.25 -32.39 -28.73
C GLN A 801 -8.53 -33.57 -28.06
N ALA A 802 -8.39 -33.55 -26.73
CA ALA A 802 -7.85 -34.67 -25.97
C ALA A 802 -8.70 -35.93 -26.17
N MET A 803 -10.03 -35.80 -26.13
CA MET A 803 -10.95 -36.90 -26.41
C MET A 803 -10.83 -37.44 -27.84
N GLU A 804 -10.71 -36.59 -28.86
CA GLU A 804 -10.55 -37.02 -30.25
C GLU A 804 -9.28 -37.86 -30.41
N LEU A 805 -8.15 -37.40 -29.86
CA LEU A 805 -6.89 -38.14 -29.89
C LEU A 805 -6.97 -39.45 -29.08
N ALA A 806 -7.60 -39.43 -27.91
CA ALA A 806 -7.83 -40.61 -27.08
C ALA A 806 -8.70 -41.66 -27.80
N ASN A 807 -9.76 -41.22 -28.49
CA ASN A 807 -10.63 -42.08 -29.29
C ASN A 807 -9.88 -42.72 -30.46
N LEU A 808 -9.02 -41.95 -31.15
CA LEU A 808 -8.15 -42.48 -32.19
C LEU A 808 -7.28 -43.61 -31.63
N VAL A 809 -6.54 -43.36 -30.55
CA VAL A 809 -5.66 -44.38 -29.95
C VAL A 809 -6.46 -45.59 -29.50
N ASN A 810 -7.56 -45.40 -28.79
CA ASN A 810 -8.41 -46.51 -28.35
C ASN A 810 -8.93 -47.34 -29.53
N SER A 811 -9.31 -46.70 -30.64
CA SER A 811 -9.75 -47.40 -31.85
C SER A 811 -8.65 -48.25 -32.47
N LEU A 812 -7.40 -47.77 -32.48
CA LEU A 812 -6.23 -48.50 -32.97
C LEU A 812 -5.93 -49.71 -32.08
N GLN A 813 -5.88 -49.52 -30.76
CA GLN A 813 -5.66 -50.59 -29.80
C GLN A 813 -6.77 -51.66 -29.86
N THR A 814 -8.03 -51.24 -30.02
CA THR A 814 -9.16 -52.15 -30.15
C THR A 814 -9.12 -52.93 -31.46
N ALA A 815 -8.78 -52.27 -32.57
CA ALA A 815 -8.70 -52.92 -33.88
C ALA A 815 -7.53 -53.91 -33.97
N ASN A 816 -6.40 -53.59 -33.34
CA ASN A 816 -5.24 -54.46 -33.25
C ASN A 816 -4.50 -54.27 -31.91
N PRO A 817 -4.75 -55.13 -30.91
CA PRO A 817 -4.09 -55.05 -29.61
C PRO A 817 -2.56 -55.21 -29.66
N ASN A 818 -2.02 -55.70 -30.78
CA ASN A 818 -0.57 -55.84 -30.99
C ASN A 818 0.02 -54.68 -31.80
N GLU A 819 -0.73 -53.62 -32.13
CA GLU A 819 -0.22 -52.44 -32.83
C GLU A 819 0.68 -51.63 -31.89
N LYS A 820 1.86 -51.22 -32.38
CA LYS A 820 2.85 -50.46 -31.60
C LYS A 820 2.65 -49.00 -31.93
N ILE A 821 2.24 -48.22 -30.95
CA ILE A 821 1.83 -46.83 -31.14
C ILE A 821 2.78 -45.95 -30.37
N VAL A 822 3.31 -44.94 -31.06
CA VAL A 822 4.09 -43.84 -30.49
C VAL A 822 3.36 -42.54 -30.83
N LEU A 823 3.13 -41.68 -29.85
CA LEU A 823 2.68 -40.31 -30.05
C LEU A 823 3.83 -39.36 -29.72
N VAL A 824 4.07 -38.37 -30.57
CA VAL A 824 5.11 -37.34 -30.38
C VAL A 824 4.64 -35.97 -30.90
N GLY A 825 4.98 -34.90 -30.21
CA GLY A 825 4.68 -33.54 -30.66
C GLY A 825 4.30 -32.65 -29.50
N ASP A 826 3.69 -31.52 -29.83
CA ASP A 826 3.25 -30.52 -28.87
C ASP A 826 1.80 -30.80 -28.45
N PHE A 827 1.64 -31.28 -27.21
CA PHE A 827 0.32 -31.55 -26.65
C PHE A 827 -0.27 -30.31 -25.98
N ASN A 828 0.52 -29.26 -25.78
CA ASN A 828 0.12 -28.07 -25.01
C ASN A 828 -0.54 -28.44 -23.67
N ALA A 829 -0.09 -29.50 -23.03
CA ALA A 829 -0.67 -30.04 -21.81
C ALA A 829 0.46 -30.50 -20.88
N PHE A 830 0.24 -30.41 -19.57
CA PHE A 830 1.21 -30.88 -18.58
C PHE A 830 1.12 -32.40 -18.39
N PRO A 831 2.16 -33.07 -17.85
CA PRO A 831 2.15 -34.52 -17.63
C PRO A 831 1.21 -34.97 -16.49
N PHE A 832 0.47 -34.04 -15.89
CA PHE A 832 -0.44 -34.21 -14.75
C PHE A 832 -1.70 -33.34 -14.93
N ASN A 833 -2.66 -33.46 -14.00
CA ASN A 833 -3.87 -32.64 -13.97
C ASN A 833 -3.55 -31.17 -13.64
N ASP A 834 -3.86 -30.26 -14.56
CA ASP A 834 -3.64 -28.81 -14.37
C ASP A 834 -4.76 -28.13 -13.55
N GLY A 835 -5.74 -28.90 -13.07
CA GLY A 835 -6.94 -28.46 -12.37
C GLY A 835 -8.04 -27.94 -13.30
N TYR A 836 -7.70 -27.47 -14.49
CA TYR A 836 -8.66 -26.97 -15.48
C TYR A 836 -9.19 -28.05 -16.40
N VAL A 837 -8.28 -28.77 -17.06
CA VAL A 837 -8.54 -29.85 -18.01
C VAL A 837 -7.38 -30.86 -17.96
N ASP A 838 -7.64 -32.08 -17.53
CA ASP A 838 -6.63 -33.15 -17.54
C ASP A 838 -6.46 -33.78 -18.93
N SER A 839 -5.92 -33.00 -19.87
CA SER A 839 -5.79 -33.40 -21.28
C SER A 839 -4.89 -34.63 -21.43
N MET A 840 -3.77 -34.68 -20.71
CA MET A 840 -2.86 -35.84 -20.77
C MET A 840 -3.48 -37.08 -20.12
N GLY A 841 -4.13 -36.97 -18.96
CA GLY A 841 -4.83 -38.11 -18.37
C GLY A 841 -5.96 -38.65 -19.27
N ILE A 842 -6.70 -37.78 -19.97
CA ILE A 842 -7.68 -38.20 -20.98
C ILE A 842 -7.00 -39.00 -22.11
N ILE A 843 -5.88 -38.53 -22.63
CA ILE A 843 -5.16 -39.17 -23.75
C ILE A 843 -4.50 -40.50 -23.32
N THR A 844 -3.96 -40.57 -22.11
CA THR A 844 -3.22 -41.75 -21.63
C THR A 844 -4.10 -42.79 -20.95
N GLY A 845 -5.38 -42.52 -20.69
CA GLY A 845 -6.25 -43.45 -19.95
C GLY A 845 -6.18 -43.30 -18.42
N ASN A 846 -5.57 -42.22 -17.92
CA ASN A 846 -5.37 -41.93 -16.50
C ASN A 846 -6.07 -40.63 -16.06
N ALA A 847 -7.25 -40.34 -16.64
CA ALA A 847 -7.97 -39.08 -16.41
C ALA A 847 -8.33 -38.87 -14.92
N ALA A 848 -8.15 -37.65 -14.45
CA ALA A 848 -8.50 -37.21 -13.11
C ALA A 848 -9.99 -37.40 -12.80
N PRO A 849 -10.34 -37.67 -11.52
CA PRO A 849 -11.72 -37.66 -11.06
C PRO A 849 -12.46 -36.35 -11.36
N GLU A 850 -13.79 -36.42 -11.52
CA GLU A 850 -14.62 -35.26 -11.87
C GLU A 850 -14.54 -34.10 -10.87
N ASP A 851 -14.33 -34.40 -9.60
CA ASP A 851 -14.20 -33.44 -8.51
C ASP A 851 -12.81 -32.81 -8.40
N GLU A 852 -11.81 -33.29 -9.15
CA GLU A 852 -10.43 -32.77 -9.16
C GLU A 852 -10.12 -31.88 -10.37
N VAL A 853 -11.06 -31.68 -11.29
CA VAL A 853 -10.84 -30.90 -12.54
C VAL A 853 -12.07 -30.06 -12.88
N ILE A 854 -11.90 -28.86 -13.43
CA ILE A 854 -13.03 -27.98 -13.81
C ILE A 854 -13.82 -28.57 -14.98
N GLU A 855 -13.17 -28.81 -16.12
CA GLU A 855 -13.77 -29.38 -17.33
C GLU A 855 -13.45 -30.88 -17.41
N TYR A 856 -14.35 -31.70 -16.87
CA TYR A 856 -14.15 -33.15 -16.76
C TYR A 856 -14.50 -33.90 -18.05
N ARG A 857 -13.67 -34.89 -18.42
CA ARG A 857 -14.01 -35.96 -19.37
C ARG A 857 -13.49 -37.30 -18.87
N ALA A 858 -14.30 -38.35 -19.02
CA ALA A 858 -13.82 -39.72 -18.85
C ALA A 858 -12.94 -40.11 -20.06
N SER A 859 -11.76 -40.69 -19.82
CA SER A 859 -10.95 -41.21 -20.91
C SER A 859 -11.64 -42.39 -21.60
N PRO A 860 -11.67 -42.44 -22.94
CA PRO A 860 -12.13 -43.61 -23.69
C PRO A 860 -11.08 -44.72 -23.78
N VAL A 861 -9.83 -44.49 -23.37
CA VAL A 861 -8.71 -45.43 -23.53
C VAL A 861 -8.81 -46.54 -22.48
N ALA A 862 -9.12 -47.76 -22.93
CA ALA A 862 -9.31 -48.90 -22.03
C ALA A 862 -7.99 -49.53 -21.55
N THR A 863 -6.95 -49.47 -22.38
CA THR A 863 -5.59 -49.93 -22.05
C THR A 863 -4.70 -48.70 -21.95
N PRO A 864 -4.27 -48.30 -20.73
CA PRO A 864 -3.51 -47.08 -20.53
C PRO A 864 -2.23 -47.00 -21.37
N LEU A 865 -1.81 -45.78 -21.65
CA LEU A 865 -0.55 -45.47 -22.31
C LEU A 865 0.52 -45.16 -21.26
N VAL A 866 1.78 -45.36 -21.64
CA VAL A 866 2.94 -44.99 -20.85
C VAL A 866 3.42 -43.62 -21.30
N LEU A 867 3.45 -42.68 -20.35
CA LEU A 867 3.99 -41.36 -20.54
C LEU A 867 5.53 -41.40 -20.50
N GLY A 868 6.18 -41.02 -21.59
CA GLY A 868 7.62 -41.12 -21.74
C GLY A 868 8.42 -40.19 -20.83
N ASP A 869 7.82 -39.12 -20.31
CA ASP A 869 8.48 -38.20 -19.37
C ASP A 869 8.92 -38.92 -18.10
N GLU A 870 8.18 -39.95 -17.68
CA GLU A 870 8.52 -40.77 -16.52
C GLU A 870 9.79 -41.61 -16.74
N LEU A 871 10.19 -41.81 -18.00
CA LEU A 871 11.41 -42.53 -18.38
C LEU A 871 12.65 -41.66 -18.28
N ILE A 872 12.49 -40.33 -18.15
CA ILE A 872 13.60 -39.42 -17.86
C ILE A 872 13.96 -39.57 -16.38
N ALA A 873 15.17 -40.09 -16.13
CA ALA A 873 15.60 -40.48 -14.79
C ALA A 873 15.70 -39.32 -13.79
N ASP A 874 16.11 -38.13 -14.28
CA ASP A 874 16.19 -36.92 -13.48
C ASP A 874 14.90 -36.09 -13.65
N PRO A 875 14.05 -35.94 -12.61
CA PRO A 875 12.85 -35.13 -12.68
C PRO A 875 13.13 -33.66 -13.06
N GLN A 876 14.29 -33.13 -12.70
CA GLN A 876 14.69 -31.75 -13.05
C GLN A 876 14.97 -31.57 -14.55
N GLN A 877 15.04 -32.67 -15.31
CA GLN A 877 15.18 -32.69 -16.76
C GLN A 877 13.87 -33.01 -17.48
N ARG A 878 12.72 -33.01 -16.79
CA ARG A 878 11.40 -33.23 -17.38
C ARG A 878 10.73 -31.90 -17.72
N TYR A 879 11.19 -31.29 -18.81
CA TYR A 879 10.61 -30.08 -19.38
C TYR A 879 11.00 -29.98 -20.84
N SER A 880 10.21 -29.25 -21.61
CA SER A 880 10.46 -28.91 -23.02
C SER A 880 10.24 -27.43 -23.31
N TYR A 881 9.70 -26.67 -22.36
CA TYR A 881 9.33 -25.26 -22.50
C TYR A 881 9.58 -24.52 -21.18
N VAL A 882 9.72 -23.20 -21.23
CA VAL A 882 9.91 -22.35 -20.04
C VAL A 882 9.02 -21.13 -20.16
N PHE A 883 8.15 -20.91 -19.16
CA PHE A 883 7.20 -19.82 -19.15
C PHE A 883 7.13 -19.20 -17.76
N GLU A 884 7.27 -17.87 -17.70
CA GLU A 884 7.23 -17.07 -16.47
C GLU A 884 8.05 -17.72 -15.36
N GLY A 885 9.32 -18.05 -15.62
CA GLY A 885 10.20 -18.61 -14.60
C GLY A 885 10.15 -20.11 -14.39
N ASN A 886 9.08 -20.74 -14.87
CA ASN A 886 8.76 -22.13 -14.56
C ASN A 886 9.13 -23.00 -15.76
N ALA A 887 9.94 -24.03 -15.51
CA ALA A 887 10.18 -25.07 -16.50
C ALA A 887 8.94 -25.96 -16.63
N GLN A 888 8.50 -26.26 -17.85
CA GLN A 888 7.24 -26.97 -18.11
C GLN A 888 7.43 -28.00 -19.22
N THR A 889 6.70 -29.11 -19.15
CA THR A 889 6.65 -30.10 -20.25
C THR A 889 5.37 -29.89 -21.04
N LEU A 890 5.51 -29.66 -22.34
CA LEU A 890 4.41 -29.53 -23.31
C LEU A 890 4.60 -30.47 -24.51
N ASP A 891 5.85 -30.73 -24.90
CA ASP A 891 6.21 -31.78 -25.85
C ASP A 891 6.45 -33.11 -25.15
N HIS A 892 5.72 -34.14 -25.57
CA HIS A 892 5.78 -35.46 -24.98
C HIS A 892 6.14 -36.53 -26.01
N ALA A 893 6.70 -37.63 -25.51
CA ALA A 893 6.69 -38.92 -26.19
C ALA A 893 5.81 -39.89 -25.40
N VAL A 894 4.76 -40.43 -26.00
CA VAL A 894 3.83 -41.36 -25.34
C VAL A 894 3.84 -42.67 -26.11
N VAL A 895 3.83 -43.81 -25.42
CA VAL A 895 3.83 -45.14 -26.05
C VAL A 895 2.74 -46.01 -25.48
N ASN A 896 2.19 -46.92 -26.29
CA ASN A 896 1.20 -47.87 -25.78
C ASN A 896 1.83 -49.12 -25.16
N GLU A 897 1.07 -49.80 -24.30
CA GLU A 897 1.53 -51.02 -23.63
C GLU A 897 2.03 -52.10 -24.60
N ALA A 898 1.44 -52.24 -25.79
CA ALA A 898 1.86 -53.26 -26.76
C ALA A 898 3.29 -53.05 -27.28
N LEU A 899 3.78 -51.81 -27.33
CA LEU A 899 5.17 -51.49 -27.63
C LEU A 899 6.06 -51.83 -26.44
N VAL A 900 5.69 -51.37 -25.24
CA VAL A 900 6.47 -51.58 -24.02
C VAL A 900 6.58 -53.07 -23.68
N ASN A 901 5.54 -53.85 -23.97
CA ASN A 901 5.46 -55.30 -23.75
C ASN A 901 6.09 -56.14 -24.85
N ASP A 902 6.53 -55.54 -25.98
CA ASP A 902 7.00 -56.33 -27.10
C ASP A 902 8.32 -57.06 -26.75
N PRO A 903 8.40 -58.39 -26.95
CA PRO A 903 9.61 -59.13 -26.62
C PRO A 903 10.89 -58.76 -27.37
N ALA A 904 10.77 -57.98 -28.44
CA ALA A 904 11.90 -57.43 -29.17
C ALA A 904 12.43 -56.13 -28.56
N VAL A 905 11.67 -55.46 -27.68
CA VAL A 905 12.08 -54.19 -27.06
C VAL A 905 12.97 -54.46 -25.86
N SER A 906 14.17 -53.90 -25.90
CA SER A 906 15.23 -54.08 -24.90
C SER A 906 15.40 -52.91 -23.95
N GLY A 907 14.80 -51.77 -24.26
CA GLY A 907 14.82 -50.56 -23.45
C GLY A 907 14.20 -49.40 -24.22
N LEU A 908 13.72 -48.42 -23.46
CA LEU A 908 13.18 -47.15 -23.97
C LEU A 908 13.98 -46.01 -23.36
N VAL A 909 14.37 -45.01 -24.14
CA VAL A 909 15.07 -43.83 -23.62
C VAL A 909 14.40 -42.59 -24.20
N VAL A 910 13.99 -41.66 -23.33
CA VAL A 910 13.45 -40.36 -23.72
C VAL A 910 14.43 -39.28 -23.30
N GLU A 911 14.75 -38.38 -24.23
CA GLU A 911 15.70 -37.30 -24.04
C GLU A 911 15.20 -36.04 -24.74
N HIS A 912 15.59 -34.87 -24.21
CA HIS A 912 15.42 -33.60 -24.89
C HIS A 912 16.78 -33.07 -25.36
N ALA A 913 16.85 -32.52 -26.57
CA ALA A 913 18.02 -31.72 -26.93
C ALA A 913 17.86 -30.33 -26.31
N ARG A 914 18.72 -29.99 -25.35
CA ARG A 914 18.73 -28.71 -24.62
C ARG A 914 19.40 -27.64 -25.46
N ILE A 915 18.65 -27.06 -26.39
CA ILE A 915 19.15 -26.02 -27.31
C ILE A 915 18.18 -24.85 -27.47
N ASN A 916 16.97 -24.93 -26.92
CA ASN A 916 15.89 -23.99 -27.22
C ASN A 916 15.32 -23.33 -25.97
N ALA A 917 14.61 -24.09 -25.13
CA ALA A 917 13.76 -23.52 -24.08
C ALA A 917 14.55 -22.65 -23.09
N ASP A 918 15.75 -23.11 -22.72
CA ASP A 918 16.64 -22.42 -21.77
C ASP A 918 17.36 -21.18 -22.32
N PHE A 919 17.35 -20.99 -23.63
CA PHE A 919 18.17 -19.98 -24.28
C PHE A 919 17.33 -18.76 -24.63
N ARG A 920 17.85 -17.57 -24.36
CA ARG A 920 17.14 -16.29 -24.57
C ARG A 920 16.78 -16.04 -26.02
N GLU A 921 15.72 -15.28 -26.24
CA GLU A 921 15.18 -14.98 -27.57
C GLU A 921 16.16 -14.21 -28.47
N GLY A 922 17.06 -13.40 -27.88
CA GLY A 922 18.13 -12.74 -28.64
C GLY A 922 19.09 -13.72 -29.35
N ARG A 923 19.08 -15.02 -29.01
CA ARG A 923 19.85 -16.05 -29.73
C ARG A 923 19.14 -16.59 -30.96
N TYR A 924 17.85 -16.34 -31.16
CA TYR A 924 17.10 -16.82 -32.33
C TYR A 924 17.74 -16.35 -33.64
N GLY A 925 18.04 -15.05 -33.75
CA GLY A 925 18.67 -14.43 -34.92
C GLY A 925 20.20 -14.60 -35.02
N ASP A 926 20.84 -15.42 -34.17
CA ASP A 926 22.27 -15.71 -34.29
C ASP A 926 22.52 -16.81 -35.34
N PHE A 927 23.09 -16.39 -36.47
CA PHE A 927 23.43 -17.26 -37.61
C PHE A 927 24.93 -17.39 -37.86
N SER A 928 25.75 -17.31 -36.81
CA SER A 928 27.20 -17.51 -36.92
C SER A 928 27.54 -18.97 -37.28
N LEU A 929 28.13 -19.17 -38.46
CA LEU A 929 28.59 -20.49 -38.94
C LEU A 929 30.10 -20.69 -38.66
N PRO A 930 30.57 -21.94 -38.48
CA PRO A 930 29.80 -23.19 -38.46
C PRO A 930 29.15 -23.47 -37.11
N TYR A 931 28.03 -24.18 -37.12
CA TYR A 931 27.45 -24.75 -35.92
C TYR A 931 28.30 -25.94 -35.45
N THR A 932 28.70 -25.93 -34.19
CA THR A 932 29.56 -26.95 -33.57
C THR A 932 29.18 -27.13 -32.10
N ALA A 933 29.80 -28.06 -31.38
CA ALA A 933 29.60 -28.16 -29.93
C ALA A 933 30.00 -26.87 -29.18
N GLY A 934 30.96 -26.09 -29.70
CA GLY A 934 31.35 -24.79 -29.13
C GLY A 934 30.54 -23.59 -29.67
N ASN A 935 29.67 -23.83 -30.65
CA ASN A 935 28.74 -22.84 -31.22
C ASN A 935 27.41 -23.53 -31.57
N PRO A 936 26.62 -23.92 -30.56
CA PRO A 936 25.36 -24.63 -30.75
C PRO A 936 24.33 -23.80 -31.55
N PRO A 937 23.42 -24.44 -32.31
CA PRO A 937 22.31 -23.77 -32.98
C PRO A 937 21.19 -23.44 -31.98
N LEU A 938 21.45 -22.47 -31.09
CA LEU A 938 20.57 -22.14 -29.97
C LEU A 938 19.31 -21.38 -30.41
N ARG A 939 18.18 -21.65 -29.72
CA ARG A 939 16.90 -20.96 -29.88
C ARG A 939 16.41 -20.99 -31.34
N VAL A 940 16.43 -22.15 -31.97
CA VAL A 940 15.74 -22.36 -33.27
C VAL A 940 14.22 -22.42 -33.10
N SER A 941 13.80 -22.78 -31.89
CA SER A 941 12.44 -22.83 -31.39
C SER A 941 12.47 -22.38 -29.93
N ASP A 942 11.32 -22.10 -29.35
CA ASP A 942 11.07 -21.93 -27.92
C ASP A 942 10.86 -23.28 -27.19
N HIS A 943 10.72 -24.38 -27.95
CA HIS A 943 10.57 -25.74 -27.43
C HIS A 943 11.81 -26.60 -27.66
N ASP A 944 12.27 -27.34 -26.64
CA ASP A 944 13.30 -28.37 -26.79
C ASP A 944 12.70 -29.64 -27.43
N PRO A 945 13.29 -30.16 -28.53
CA PRO A 945 12.78 -31.36 -29.18
C PRO A 945 12.91 -32.58 -28.28
N VAL A 946 11.87 -33.41 -28.26
CA VAL A 946 11.84 -34.70 -27.54
C VAL A 946 12.18 -35.84 -28.49
N ARG A 947 13.03 -36.77 -28.06
CA ARG A 947 13.36 -38.00 -28.82
C ARG A 947 13.19 -39.23 -27.95
N LEU A 948 12.41 -40.19 -28.47
CA LEU A 948 12.31 -41.56 -28.01
C LEU A 948 13.26 -42.47 -28.80
N SER A 949 14.10 -43.22 -28.09
CA SER A 949 14.89 -44.34 -28.63
C SER A 949 14.31 -45.66 -28.16
N ILE A 950 14.03 -46.57 -29.09
CA ILE A 950 13.48 -47.90 -28.85
C ILE A 950 14.53 -48.92 -29.23
N GLY A 951 15.19 -49.55 -28.24
CA GLY A 951 16.20 -50.56 -28.51
C GLY A 951 15.54 -51.86 -28.96
N VAL A 952 15.69 -52.25 -30.22
CA VAL A 952 15.07 -53.48 -30.76
C VAL A 952 16.13 -54.56 -30.94
N VAL A 953 15.93 -55.75 -30.38
CA VAL A 953 16.85 -56.91 -30.49
C VAL A 953 16.21 -58.07 -31.26
N ARG A 954 16.98 -59.13 -31.56
CA ARG A 954 16.37 -60.41 -31.98
C ARG A 954 15.83 -61.10 -30.73
N PRO A 955 14.53 -61.39 -30.68
CA PRO A 955 13.97 -62.11 -29.56
C PRO A 955 14.61 -63.52 -29.43
N LEU A 956 14.93 -63.98 -28.20
CA LEU A 956 15.67 -65.23 -27.91
C LEU A 956 14.74 -66.44 -27.65
N SER A 957 15.16 -67.66 -28.02
CA SER A 957 14.51 -68.90 -27.57
C SER A 957 15.17 -69.41 -26.28
N ALA A 958 14.41 -69.52 -25.20
CA ALA A 958 14.88 -69.90 -23.87
C ALA A 958 13.74 -70.50 -23.01
N ASP A 959 14.11 -71.35 -22.06
CA ASP A 959 13.23 -72.00 -21.07
C ASP A 959 13.54 -71.37 -19.71
N LEU A 960 12.68 -70.44 -19.30
CA LEU A 960 12.86 -69.62 -18.10
C LEU A 960 11.64 -69.79 -17.20
N VAL A 961 11.84 -70.19 -15.95
CA VAL A 961 10.77 -70.30 -14.97
C VAL A 961 10.76 -69.09 -14.04
N LEU A 962 9.60 -68.46 -13.87
CA LEU A 962 9.35 -67.38 -12.92
C LEU A 962 8.57 -67.88 -11.71
N THR A 963 8.97 -67.47 -10.50
CA THR A 963 8.26 -67.82 -9.26
C THR A 963 8.31 -66.70 -8.23
N TRP A 964 7.15 -66.31 -7.69
CA TRP A 964 7.03 -65.39 -6.55
C TRP A 964 7.17 -66.14 -5.21
N ALA A 965 7.83 -65.52 -4.22
CA ALA A 965 7.93 -66.06 -2.85
C ALA A 965 6.85 -65.50 -1.91
N THR A 966 6.66 -66.14 -0.75
CA THR A 966 5.71 -65.74 0.31
C THR A 966 6.12 -64.46 1.06
N THR A 967 5.12 -63.71 1.53
CA THR A 967 5.09 -62.24 1.69
C THR A 967 5.14 -61.67 3.13
N SER A 968 5.38 -60.36 3.24
CA SER A 968 4.91 -59.50 4.36
C SER A 968 4.08 -58.32 3.82
N MET A 969 2.85 -58.13 4.30
CA MET A 969 1.96 -57.01 3.94
C MET A 969 1.44 -56.30 5.19
N SER A 970 1.33 -54.97 5.11
CA SER A 970 0.81 -54.11 6.18
C SER A 970 0.11 -52.88 5.59
N SER A 971 -0.55 -52.08 6.42
CA SER A 971 -1.11 -50.77 6.03
C SER A 971 -0.06 -49.74 5.57
N ARG A 972 1.23 -50.05 5.69
CA ARG A 972 2.37 -49.22 5.26
C ARG A 972 3.04 -49.74 3.99
N GLY A 973 2.56 -50.83 3.37
CA GLY A 973 3.14 -51.38 2.15
C GLY A 973 3.18 -52.92 2.08
N ALA A 974 3.67 -53.42 0.95
CA ALA A 974 3.87 -54.84 0.67
C ALA A 974 5.32 -55.14 0.23
N PHE A 975 5.83 -56.31 0.61
CA PHE A 975 7.16 -56.80 0.22
C PHE A 975 7.10 -58.27 -0.21
N THR A 976 7.73 -58.58 -1.35
CA THR A 976 7.84 -59.93 -1.94
C THR A 976 9.16 -60.10 -2.71
N THR A 977 9.46 -61.31 -3.20
CA THR A 977 10.60 -61.56 -4.09
C THR A 977 10.20 -62.40 -5.32
N LEU A 978 10.77 -62.09 -6.48
CA LEU A 978 10.62 -62.85 -7.73
C LEU A 978 11.90 -63.62 -8.04
N THR A 979 11.80 -64.91 -8.32
CA THR A 979 12.93 -65.75 -8.78
C THR A 979 12.80 -66.02 -10.28
N VAL A 980 13.91 -65.84 -11.00
CA VAL A 980 14.09 -66.21 -12.41
C VAL A 980 15.04 -67.40 -12.47
N HIS A 981 14.64 -68.48 -13.12
CA HIS A 981 15.40 -69.73 -13.20
C HIS A 981 15.56 -70.18 -14.65
N ASN A 982 16.79 -70.35 -15.14
CA ASN A 982 17.03 -70.94 -16.45
C ASN A 982 16.99 -72.47 -16.36
N THR A 983 15.87 -73.06 -16.74
CA THR A 983 15.62 -74.52 -16.78
C THR A 983 16.10 -75.18 -18.07
N GLY A 984 16.43 -74.37 -19.08
CA GLY A 984 16.95 -74.82 -20.36
C GLY A 984 18.39 -75.35 -20.32
N SER A 985 18.85 -75.85 -21.47
CA SER A 985 20.20 -76.42 -21.64
C SER A 985 21.24 -75.43 -22.21
N ASN A 986 20.83 -74.21 -22.56
CA ASN A 986 21.68 -73.21 -23.20
C ASN A 986 22.00 -72.04 -22.26
N TYR A 987 23.16 -71.43 -22.50
CA TYR A 987 23.47 -70.11 -21.96
C TYR A 987 22.61 -69.05 -22.64
N ILE A 988 22.04 -68.14 -21.87
CA ILE A 988 21.15 -67.08 -22.38
C ILE A 988 21.75 -65.73 -22.03
N ALA A 989 22.16 -64.95 -23.03
CA ALA A 989 22.60 -63.57 -22.84
C ALA A 989 21.44 -62.63 -23.14
N GLY A 990 21.28 -61.54 -22.39
CA GLY A 990 20.22 -60.56 -22.64
C GLY A 990 18.83 -61.02 -22.20
N THR A 991 18.75 -61.92 -21.20
CA THR A 991 17.47 -62.29 -20.60
C THR A 991 16.75 -61.06 -20.07
N GLN A 992 15.45 -60.99 -20.30
CA GLN A 992 14.60 -59.93 -19.80
C GLN A 992 13.47 -60.48 -18.96
N VAL A 993 13.16 -59.79 -17.87
CA VAL A 993 12.03 -60.07 -16.99
C VAL A 993 11.29 -58.77 -16.81
N ARG A 994 10.06 -58.73 -17.31
CA ARG A 994 9.10 -57.68 -17.00
C ARG A 994 8.39 -58.02 -15.70
N ILE A 995 8.15 -56.99 -14.89
CA ILE A 995 7.40 -57.06 -13.64
C ILE A 995 6.34 -55.96 -13.71
N ASP A 996 5.08 -56.34 -13.80
CA ASP A 996 3.93 -55.44 -13.84
C ASP A 996 3.13 -55.59 -12.56
N LEU A 997 2.76 -54.48 -11.95
CA LEU A 997 2.02 -54.46 -10.71
C LEU A 997 0.69 -53.72 -10.93
N GLU A 998 -0.42 -54.31 -10.50
CA GLU A 998 -1.65 -53.54 -10.28
C GLU A 998 -1.62 -53.12 -8.82
N ILE A 999 -1.36 -51.83 -8.56
CA ILE A 999 -1.26 -51.25 -7.22
C ILE A 999 -2.33 -50.16 -7.06
N PRO A 1000 -2.81 -49.91 -5.83
CA PRO A 1000 -3.74 -48.80 -5.58
C PRO A 1000 -3.19 -47.46 -6.07
N ALA A 1001 -4.08 -46.57 -6.50
CA ALA A 1001 -3.71 -45.21 -6.91
C ALA A 1001 -2.85 -44.53 -5.83
N GLN A 1002 -1.93 -43.66 -6.26
CA GLN A 1002 -0.96 -42.99 -5.39
C GLN A 1002 -0.04 -43.96 -4.62
N SER A 1003 0.37 -45.07 -5.23
CA SER A 1003 1.36 -46.00 -4.67
C SER A 1003 2.65 -46.01 -5.49
N LEU A 1004 3.78 -46.20 -4.82
CA LEU A 1004 5.08 -46.35 -5.46
C LEU A 1004 5.58 -47.78 -5.35
N ALA A 1005 5.92 -48.36 -6.48
CA ALA A 1005 6.61 -49.64 -6.53
C ALA A 1005 8.13 -49.46 -6.67
N ALA A 1006 8.89 -50.44 -6.19
CA ALA A 1006 10.33 -50.52 -6.38
C ALA A 1006 10.75 -51.97 -6.60
N VAL A 1007 11.63 -52.18 -7.59
CA VAL A 1007 12.27 -53.47 -7.87
C VAL A 1007 13.77 -53.34 -7.60
N GLY A 1008 14.28 -54.19 -6.71
CA GLY A 1008 15.70 -54.35 -6.43
C GLY A 1008 16.27 -55.51 -7.25
N PRO A 1009 17.00 -55.24 -8.35
CA PRO A 1009 17.63 -56.29 -9.16
C PRO A 1009 18.77 -57.02 -8.43
N PRO A 1010 18.98 -58.31 -8.71
CA PRO A 1010 20.21 -59.00 -8.32
C PRO A 1010 21.42 -58.52 -9.15
N SER A 1011 22.63 -58.79 -8.66
CA SER A 1011 23.87 -58.40 -9.35
C SER A 1011 23.92 -58.91 -10.80
N GLY A 1012 24.30 -58.01 -11.71
CA GLY A 1012 24.36 -58.27 -13.15
C GLY A 1012 23.02 -58.10 -13.87
N TRP A 1013 22.02 -57.50 -13.21
CA TRP A 1013 20.78 -57.04 -13.84
C TRP A 1013 20.64 -55.53 -13.72
N SER A 1014 20.03 -54.94 -14.72
CA SER A 1014 19.60 -53.54 -14.71
C SER A 1014 18.08 -53.52 -14.88
N CYS A 1015 17.36 -52.93 -13.95
CA CYS A 1015 15.92 -52.75 -14.07
C CYS A 1015 15.59 -51.31 -14.44
N GLN A 1016 14.94 -51.14 -15.58
CA GLN A 1016 14.32 -49.90 -15.98
C GLN A 1016 12.88 -49.87 -15.44
N ARG A 1017 12.48 -48.77 -14.81
CA ARG A 1017 11.08 -48.50 -14.50
C ARG A 1017 10.41 -47.98 -15.77
N LEU A 1018 9.27 -48.56 -16.15
CA LEU A 1018 8.53 -48.28 -17.38
C LEU A 1018 7.19 -47.57 -17.13
N GLY A 1019 6.98 -47.10 -15.91
CA GLY A 1019 5.74 -46.49 -15.43
C GLY A 1019 5.61 -46.67 -13.92
N ASP A 1020 4.48 -46.31 -13.35
CA ASP A 1020 4.34 -46.31 -11.89
C ASP A 1020 4.46 -47.69 -11.23
N ALA A 1021 4.07 -48.71 -11.98
CA ALA A 1021 3.93 -50.07 -11.48
C ALA A 1021 4.57 -51.13 -12.39
N SER A 1022 5.30 -50.72 -13.44
CA SER A 1022 5.93 -51.62 -14.41
C SER A 1022 7.44 -51.47 -14.44
N PHE A 1023 8.16 -52.59 -14.52
CA PHE A 1023 9.63 -52.63 -14.57
C PHE A 1023 10.08 -53.63 -15.63
N LEU A 1024 11.06 -53.26 -16.45
CA LEU A 1024 11.77 -54.16 -17.35
C LEU A 1024 13.20 -54.36 -16.86
N CYS A 1025 13.48 -55.57 -16.38
CA CYS A 1025 14.78 -55.97 -15.92
C CYS A 1025 15.53 -56.71 -17.01
N THR A 1026 16.70 -56.20 -17.41
CA THR A 1026 17.57 -56.83 -18.41
C THR A 1026 18.83 -57.37 -17.74
N ALA A 1027 19.15 -58.63 -18.02
CA ALA A 1027 20.40 -59.26 -17.60
C ALA A 1027 21.55 -58.70 -18.44
N THR A 1028 22.47 -58.00 -17.77
CA THR A 1028 23.77 -57.59 -18.34
C THR A 1028 24.79 -58.74 -18.35
N LYS A 1029 24.45 -59.85 -17.70
CA LYS A 1029 25.22 -61.10 -17.67
C LYS A 1029 24.52 -62.19 -18.47
N THR A 1030 25.27 -63.24 -18.81
CA THR A 1030 24.72 -64.47 -19.38
C THR A 1030 24.21 -65.38 -18.27
N LEU A 1031 22.95 -65.84 -18.36
CA LEU A 1031 22.37 -66.84 -17.48
C LEU A 1031 22.81 -68.24 -17.91
N ALA A 1032 23.52 -68.94 -17.05
CA ALA A 1032 23.93 -70.33 -17.28
C ALA A 1032 22.73 -71.29 -17.11
N PRO A 1033 22.74 -72.46 -17.77
CA PRO A 1033 21.80 -73.53 -17.47
C PRO A 1033 21.74 -73.85 -15.96
N GLY A 1034 20.54 -73.92 -15.39
CA GLY A 1034 20.27 -74.17 -13.97
C GLY A 1034 20.50 -72.99 -13.03
N SER A 1035 20.89 -71.80 -13.53
CA SER A 1035 21.12 -70.62 -12.70
C SER A 1035 19.83 -69.97 -12.21
N ARG A 1036 19.86 -69.36 -11.01
CA ARG A 1036 18.74 -68.63 -10.40
C ARG A 1036 19.17 -67.25 -9.98
N ASP A 1037 18.33 -66.27 -10.27
CA ASP A 1037 18.48 -64.88 -9.85
C ASP A 1037 17.19 -64.42 -9.15
N VAL A 1038 17.32 -63.59 -8.10
CA VAL A 1038 16.20 -63.20 -7.23
C VAL A 1038 16.09 -61.68 -7.14
N PHE A 1039 14.91 -61.15 -7.44
CA PHE A 1039 14.54 -59.74 -7.34
C PHE A 1039 13.77 -59.50 -6.05
N SER A 1040 14.01 -58.37 -5.38
CA SER A 1040 13.12 -57.88 -4.32
C SER A 1040 12.10 -56.92 -4.90
N VAL A 1041 10.84 -57.02 -4.53
CA VAL A 1041 9.78 -56.12 -5.00
C VAL A 1041 9.02 -55.55 -3.80
N THR A 1042 8.92 -54.22 -3.76
CA THR A 1042 8.29 -53.48 -2.65
C THR A 1042 7.26 -52.52 -3.21
N VAL A 1043 6.11 -52.42 -2.54
CA VAL A 1043 5.07 -51.41 -2.84
C VAL A 1043 4.86 -50.57 -1.59
N ARG A 1044 4.93 -49.24 -1.74
CA ARG A 1044 4.74 -48.26 -0.66
C ARG A 1044 3.59 -47.31 -1.03
N PRO A 1045 2.51 -47.25 -0.24
CA PRO A 1045 1.45 -46.26 -0.42
C PRO A 1045 1.95 -44.83 -0.13
N ARG A 1046 1.50 -43.82 -0.90
CA ARG A 1046 1.54 -42.41 -0.48
C ARG A 1046 0.42 -42.08 0.52
N VAL A 1047 -0.70 -42.80 0.43
CA VAL A 1047 -1.81 -42.79 1.42
C VAL A 1047 -2.09 -44.21 1.90
N ARG A 1048 -2.36 -44.42 3.20
CA ARG A 1048 -2.52 -45.77 3.78
C ARG A 1048 -3.52 -46.63 2.99
N PHE A 1049 -3.13 -47.88 2.70
CA PHE A 1049 -4.02 -48.83 2.04
C PHE A 1049 -5.32 -49.03 2.83
N ALA A 1050 -6.44 -49.00 2.11
CA ALA A 1050 -7.74 -49.40 2.61
C ALA A 1050 -7.81 -50.93 2.75
N ALA A 1051 -8.71 -51.42 3.60
CA ALA A 1051 -8.92 -52.86 3.78
C ALA A 1051 -9.53 -53.57 2.53
N THR A 1052 -9.87 -52.81 1.50
CA THR A 1052 -10.43 -53.28 0.22
C THR A 1052 -9.41 -53.27 -0.92
N ASP A 1053 -8.24 -52.69 -0.71
CA ASP A 1053 -7.21 -52.55 -1.74
C ASP A 1053 -6.63 -53.91 -2.09
N ARG A 1054 -6.30 -54.12 -3.36
CA ARG A 1054 -5.63 -55.33 -3.82
C ARG A 1054 -4.37 -54.97 -4.56
N ILE A 1055 -3.33 -55.79 -4.38
CA ILE A 1055 -2.08 -55.65 -5.13
C ILE A 1055 -1.86 -56.91 -5.96
N ARG A 1056 -1.79 -56.77 -7.28
CA ARG A 1056 -1.38 -57.86 -8.17
C ARG A 1056 0.06 -57.66 -8.59
N PHE A 1057 0.89 -58.68 -8.45
CA PHE A 1057 2.25 -58.76 -8.96
C PHE A 1057 2.25 -59.74 -10.11
N GLU A 1058 2.56 -59.28 -11.31
CA GLU A 1058 2.78 -60.10 -12.49
C GLU A 1058 4.23 -59.99 -12.90
N ALA A 1059 4.81 -61.08 -13.35
CA ALA A 1059 6.11 -61.06 -13.99
C ALA A 1059 6.09 -61.96 -15.21
N GLN A 1060 6.82 -61.56 -16.24
CA GLN A 1060 6.97 -62.30 -17.48
C GLN A 1060 8.40 -62.23 -17.98
N ALA A 1061 9.02 -63.38 -18.20
CA ALA A 1061 10.30 -63.49 -18.84
C ALA A 1061 10.10 -63.39 -20.36
N THR A 1062 10.86 -62.49 -20.96
CA THR A 1062 10.74 -62.15 -22.37
C THR A 1062 11.47 -63.18 -23.24
N VAL A 1063 10.77 -64.26 -23.60
CA VAL A 1063 11.28 -65.34 -24.46
C VAL A 1063 10.32 -65.64 -25.61
N VAL A 1064 10.84 -65.87 -26.81
CA VAL A 1064 10.05 -66.06 -28.05
C VAL A 1064 9.41 -67.42 -28.12
N SER A 1065 10.13 -68.40 -27.61
CA SER A 1065 9.79 -69.81 -27.68
C SER A 1065 10.25 -70.40 -26.37
N ASP A 1066 9.26 -70.68 -25.54
CA ASP A 1066 9.40 -71.46 -24.33
C ASP A 1066 9.06 -72.92 -24.65
N PRO A 1067 9.98 -73.89 -24.44
CA PRO A 1067 9.66 -75.31 -24.54
C PRO A 1067 8.49 -75.72 -23.64
N ILE A 1068 8.24 -74.99 -22.54
CA ILE A 1068 7.14 -75.22 -21.61
C ILE A 1068 6.28 -73.96 -21.59
N SER A 1069 5.12 -74.01 -22.25
CA SER A 1069 4.24 -72.83 -22.28
C SER A 1069 3.71 -72.48 -20.89
N GLY A 1070 4.02 -71.27 -20.41
CA GLY A 1070 3.36 -70.62 -19.27
C GLY A 1070 4.08 -70.69 -17.92
N ASP A 1071 5.31 -71.20 -17.86
CA ASP A 1071 6.16 -71.11 -16.66
C ASP A 1071 7.15 -69.93 -16.70
N ASN A 1072 7.32 -69.30 -17.86
CA ASN A 1072 7.93 -67.97 -18.02
C ASN A 1072 7.09 -66.79 -17.54
N SER A 1073 5.93 -67.02 -16.91
CA SER A 1073 5.17 -65.97 -16.24
C SER A 1073 4.72 -66.41 -14.85
N ALA A 1074 4.54 -65.44 -13.95
CA ALA A 1074 4.10 -65.69 -12.59
C ALA A 1074 3.22 -64.55 -12.09
N VAL A 1075 2.10 -64.89 -11.44
CA VAL A 1075 1.16 -63.93 -10.85
C VAL A 1075 0.99 -64.19 -9.36
N LEU A 1076 0.95 -63.13 -8.55
CA LEU A 1076 0.68 -63.13 -7.13
C LEU A 1076 -0.32 -62.01 -6.80
N VAL A 1077 -1.47 -62.32 -6.20
CA VAL A 1077 -2.45 -61.30 -5.75
C VAL A 1077 -2.43 -61.24 -4.23
N LEU A 1078 -2.27 -60.04 -3.67
CA LEU A 1078 -2.33 -59.75 -2.25
C LEU A 1078 -3.62 -59.00 -1.88
N PRO A 1079 -4.25 -59.37 -0.76
CA PRO A 1079 -5.50 -58.79 -0.27
C PRO A 1079 -5.33 -57.51 0.55
#